data_AF-A0AAV1CPA6-F1
#
_entry.id   AF-A0AAV1CPA6-F1
#
_cell.length_a   1.000
_cell.length_b   1.000
_cell.length_c   1.000
_cell.angle_alpha   90.00
_cell.angle_beta   90.00
_cell.angle_gamma   90.00
#
_symmetry.space_group_name_H-M   'P 1'
#
loop_
_entity.id
_entity.type
_entity.pdbx_description
1 polymer ?
#
loop_
_entity_poly.entity_id
_entity_poly.type
_entity_poly.pdbx_seq_one_letter_code
_entity_poly.pdbx_strand_id
1 'polypeptide(L)'
;MIVNAFIELQDWTASASSGSSTRDCILLAACEAHETLPQSAEFPADVFTSCLTTPIKMALRWFCTRSLLRESLDYSLIDRIPGRQTDRKTLLGELNWIFTAVTDTIAWNVLPHDLFQRLFRQDLLVASLFRNFLLAERIMRSANCSPVSYPVLPPTHQHHMWDAWDMAAEICLSQLPALVDDPNADFQPSPFFTEQLTAFEVWLDHGSELKKPPEQLPIVLQVLLSQCHRFRALVLLGRFLDMGSWAVDLALSVGIFPYVLKLLQTTTPELRQILVFIWTKILALDKSCQVDLVKDGGHAYFIRFLDSVEAYPEQRAMAAFVLAVIVDGHRRGQEACIEADLIPVCLRHLQGSNLNDSQTEPLFLQWLCLCLGKLWEDFTDAQMLGLQADAPAILAPLLSEPQPEVRAAAVFALGTVLDVGSDMARDGSVAEEDCDDDDRVRSDAGIVKNILSVVSDGSPLVRAEVAVALARFAFGHNKHLKSVAAAYLKPQPNSLLTALPSFTVKGSGSGYTTPTQFMPHGSIVPSTIAPLHRVGDNTPSAVRDGRVSTSSPLATPGVMHGSPLSDDSSQHSDSGIVADSISNGTVNHHSRPRPLDNALYSQCILAMCTLAKDPSPRIAALGRRVLSIIGIEQVVAKSVKSTAGSQLTESATNTNPSLTGLARSSSWFDMNGGHLPLTFRTPPVSPPRPSYLTGMRRVYSLEFRPHLMSSPDSGLADPVLGTAGPSGSSERSFLPQSTIYNWSCGHFSKPLLTAADDSEEIIARREEREKLALDRITKCQHSSLQKPENQIASWGTKFETGTKTALLHPFSPLVIAADENERIGVWNYEEATLLNSFENHDYPDKGISKLCLVNELDESLLLIASSDGSVRIWKDYTSKGQQKLVTAFSSLQGHHRPGVRCVNAVVDWQQQSGCLFASGDISSIMSWDLDKEQLVNTIPLSSDCSVSALAASQVHGGQFVAGFSDGFVRLFDVRTPEMLVSAARPHTQRLERIVGLAFQPGLEPGKVNDNFTLSASPVILKSC
;
A
#
# COMPACT_ATOMS: atom_id res chain seq x y z
N MET A 1 54.79 23.06 -15.04
CA MET A 1 56.03 22.37 -14.60
C MET A 1 55.86 21.68 -13.25
N ILE A 2 55.55 22.41 -12.17
CA ILE A 2 55.40 21.83 -10.81
C ILE A 2 54.31 20.76 -10.77
N VAL A 3 53.12 21.04 -11.31
CA VAL A 3 52.00 20.08 -11.34
C VAL A 3 52.40 18.77 -12.04
N ASN A 4 53.05 18.84 -13.21
CA ASN A 4 53.51 17.67 -13.95
C ASN A 4 54.51 16.84 -13.14
N ALA A 5 55.47 17.48 -12.45
CA ALA A 5 56.41 16.77 -11.59
C ALA A 5 55.70 16.03 -10.43
N PHE A 6 54.64 16.60 -9.87
CA PHE A 6 53.82 15.93 -8.86
C PHE A 6 53.00 14.77 -9.42
N ILE A 7 52.49 14.88 -10.65
CA ILE A 7 51.78 13.80 -11.33
C ILE A 7 52.75 12.62 -11.62
N GLU A 8 53.94 12.91 -12.15
CA GLU A 8 54.98 11.89 -12.40
C GLU A 8 55.39 11.15 -11.12
N LEU A 9 55.49 11.87 -9.99
CA LEU A 9 55.74 11.26 -8.67
C LEU A 9 54.59 10.33 -8.23
N GLN A 10 53.35 10.66 -8.56
CA GLN A 10 52.19 9.81 -8.23
C GLN A 10 52.16 8.54 -9.07
N ASP A 11 52.36 8.65 -10.39
CA ASP A 11 52.35 7.51 -11.32
C ASP A 11 53.42 6.46 -10.98
N TRP A 12 54.61 6.89 -10.55
CA TRP A 12 55.65 5.99 -10.08
C TRP A 12 55.27 5.26 -8.79
N THR A 13 54.64 5.92 -7.82
CA THR A 13 54.23 5.28 -6.56
C THR A 13 53.03 4.35 -6.69
N ALA A 14 52.09 4.64 -7.59
CA ALA A 14 50.91 3.79 -7.83
C ALA A 14 51.28 2.42 -8.41
N SER A 15 52.39 2.32 -9.16
CA SER A 15 52.90 1.07 -9.71
C SER A 15 53.57 0.13 -8.69
N ALA A 16 53.89 0.62 -7.48
CA ALA A 16 54.68 -0.11 -6.48
C ALA A 16 53.87 -0.68 -5.30
N SER A 17 52.59 -0.33 -5.15
CA SER A 17 51.73 -0.85 -4.06
C SER A 17 50.33 -1.23 -4.55
N SER A 18 49.95 -2.50 -4.37
CA SER A 18 48.64 -3.07 -4.73
C SER A 18 47.49 -2.65 -3.79
N GLY A 19 47.42 -1.37 -3.42
CA GLY A 19 46.34 -0.80 -2.61
C GLY A 19 46.10 0.64 -3.02
N SER A 20 44.85 0.97 -3.38
CA SER A 20 44.44 2.28 -3.87
C SER A 20 44.55 3.35 -2.76
N SER A 21 45.69 4.02 -2.65
CA SER A 21 45.75 5.34 -2.02
C SER A 21 46.43 6.32 -2.98
N THR A 22 45.67 6.83 -3.96
CA THR A 22 46.00 8.11 -4.57
C THR A 22 46.10 9.13 -3.43
N ARG A 23 47.29 9.68 -3.16
CA ARG A 23 47.46 10.66 -2.10
C ARG A 23 46.54 11.86 -2.36
N ASP A 24 45.84 12.30 -1.31
CA ASP A 24 44.86 13.39 -1.32
C ASP A 24 45.53 14.77 -1.51
N CYS A 25 46.20 14.95 -2.65
CA CYS A 25 47.01 16.13 -2.96
C CYS A 25 46.28 17.03 -3.94
N ILE A 26 46.04 18.28 -3.54
CA ILE A 26 45.40 19.33 -4.33
C ILE A 26 46.48 20.36 -4.72
N LEU A 27 46.54 20.74 -6.00
CA LEU A 27 47.50 21.72 -6.50
C LEU A 27 46.79 22.81 -7.29
N LEU A 28 47.21 24.06 -7.10
CA LEU A 28 46.75 25.22 -7.85
C LEU A 28 47.98 25.97 -8.38
N ALA A 29 48.08 26.15 -9.69
CA ALA A 29 49.18 26.79 -10.38
C ALA A 29 48.70 27.96 -11.24
N ALA A 30 49.50 29.02 -11.30
CA ALA A 30 49.12 30.29 -11.89
C ALA A 30 49.08 30.31 -13.43
N CYS A 31 49.93 29.53 -14.09
CA CYS A 31 50.03 29.50 -15.55
C CYS A 31 50.55 28.14 -16.05
N GLU A 32 50.43 27.89 -17.35
CA GLU A 32 50.99 26.71 -17.99
C GLU A 32 52.52 26.76 -18.06
N ALA A 33 53.14 25.63 -18.41
CA ALA A 33 54.59 25.48 -18.42
C ALA A 33 55.32 26.42 -19.40
N HIS A 34 54.63 26.89 -20.45
CA HIS A 34 55.18 27.73 -21.50
C HIS A 34 54.81 29.21 -21.36
N GLU A 35 53.94 29.55 -20.41
CA GLU A 35 53.41 30.88 -20.20
C GLU A 35 54.22 31.65 -19.14
N THR A 36 54.12 32.98 -19.18
CA THR A 36 54.73 33.89 -18.20
C THR A 36 53.68 34.81 -17.62
N LEU A 37 53.77 35.09 -16.31
CA LEU A 37 52.85 35.99 -15.62
C LEU A 37 52.79 37.38 -16.27
N PRO A 38 51.62 38.06 -16.20
CA PRO A 38 51.41 39.34 -16.86
C PRO A 38 52.31 40.44 -16.29
N GLN A 39 52.80 41.30 -17.18
CA GLN A 39 53.67 42.44 -16.84
C GLN A 39 52.99 43.81 -17.05
N SER A 40 51.72 43.82 -17.48
CA SER A 40 50.94 45.05 -17.63
C SER A 40 50.69 45.71 -16.28
N ALA A 41 50.82 47.03 -16.21
CA ALA A 41 50.58 47.82 -15.00
C ALA A 41 49.11 47.81 -14.54
N GLU A 42 48.19 47.34 -15.38
CA GLU A 42 46.77 47.16 -15.03
C GLU A 42 46.55 46.04 -13.99
N PHE A 43 47.52 45.12 -13.85
CA PHE A 43 47.48 44.00 -12.93
C PHE A 43 48.57 44.12 -11.86
N PRO A 44 48.34 43.66 -10.61
CA PRO A 44 49.44 43.54 -9.65
C PRO A 44 50.36 42.37 -10.02
N ALA A 45 51.60 42.36 -9.50
CA ALA A 45 52.52 41.25 -9.77
C ALA A 45 52.02 39.88 -9.23
N ASP A 46 51.16 39.90 -8.22
CA ASP A 46 50.62 38.73 -7.53
C ASP A 46 49.18 38.39 -7.95
N VAL A 47 48.81 38.60 -9.24
CA VAL A 47 47.44 38.42 -9.76
C VAL A 47 46.78 37.13 -9.27
N PHE A 48 47.48 36.00 -9.38
CA PHE A 48 46.94 34.69 -9.02
C PHE A 48 46.58 34.61 -7.53
N THR A 49 47.52 34.97 -6.66
CA THR A 49 47.29 34.99 -5.21
C THR A 49 46.20 36.00 -4.85
N SER A 50 46.22 37.20 -5.44
CA SER A 50 45.20 38.22 -5.25
C SER A 50 43.79 37.75 -5.66
N CYS A 51 43.65 36.95 -6.72
CA CYS A 51 42.38 36.33 -7.09
C CYS A 51 41.92 35.32 -6.01
N LEU A 52 42.84 34.49 -5.51
CA LEU A 52 42.53 33.44 -4.53
C LEU A 52 42.22 33.99 -3.12
N THR A 53 42.85 35.07 -2.68
CA THR A 53 42.73 35.58 -1.30
C THR A 53 41.88 36.84 -1.18
N THR A 54 41.75 37.61 -2.26
CA THR A 54 40.98 38.87 -2.28
C THR A 54 40.10 38.99 -3.54
N PRO A 55 39.21 38.03 -3.78
CA PRO A 55 38.51 37.87 -5.06
C PRO A 55 37.68 39.10 -5.43
N ILE A 56 36.90 39.67 -4.51
CA ILE A 56 36.01 40.81 -4.79
C ILE A 56 36.79 42.05 -5.22
N LYS A 57 37.85 42.38 -4.49
CA LYS A 57 38.70 43.53 -4.82
C LYS A 57 39.36 43.37 -6.18
N MET A 58 39.85 42.17 -6.50
CA MET A 58 40.47 41.88 -7.78
C MET A 58 39.44 41.91 -8.93
N ALA A 59 38.26 41.30 -8.73
CA ALA A 59 37.18 41.26 -9.70
C ALA A 59 36.69 42.66 -10.07
N LEU A 60 36.44 43.54 -9.08
CA LEU A 60 35.96 44.89 -9.33
C LEU A 60 37.02 45.77 -10.01
N ARG A 61 38.29 45.69 -9.57
CA ARG A 61 39.40 46.42 -10.21
C ARG A 61 39.55 46.01 -11.67
N TRP A 62 39.53 44.70 -11.93
CA TRP A 62 39.60 44.16 -13.29
C TRP A 62 38.37 44.59 -14.12
N PHE A 63 37.16 44.52 -13.57
CA PHE A 63 35.94 44.93 -14.24
C PHE A 63 35.97 46.41 -14.65
N CYS A 64 36.35 47.32 -13.74
CA CYS A 64 36.43 48.77 -14.02
C CYS A 64 37.40 49.12 -15.16
N THR A 65 38.51 48.37 -15.32
CA THR A 65 39.45 48.62 -16.43
C THR A 65 38.88 48.29 -17.81
N ARG A 66 37.82 47.48 -17.87
CA ARG A 66 37.28 46.90 -19.11
C ARG A 66 35.83 47.29 -19.39
N SER A 67 35.11 47.80 -18.40
CA SER A 67 33.73 48.25 -18.53
C SER A 67 33.62 49.71 -18.98
N LEU A 68 32.41 50.14 -19.35
CA LEU A 68 32.10 51.52 -19.73
C LEU A 68 32.31 52.53 -18.58
N LEU A 69 32.53 52.03 -17.36
CA LEU A 69 32.73 52.81 -16.14
C LEU A 69 34.19 53.31 -15.97
N ARG A 70 35.11 52.93 -16.86
CA ARG A 70 36.55 53.26 -16.76
C ARG A 70 36.82 54.76 -16.59
N GLU A 71 36.03 55.61 -17.23
CA GLU A 71 36.23 57.07 -17.23
C GLU A 71 35.40 57.79 -16.15
N SER A 72 34.38 57.14 -15.58
CA SER A 72 33.42 57.77 -14.66
C SER A 72 33.65 57.44 -13.18
N LEU A 73 34.39 56.37 -12.87
CA LEU A 73 34.62 55.90 -11.50
C LEU A 73 36.10 55.98 -11.11
N ASP A 74 36.39 56.62 -9.98
CA ASP A 74 37.73 56.63 -9.38
C ASP A 74 38.04 55.26 -8.75
N TYR A 75 39.16 54.65 -9.13
CA TYR A 75 39.66 53.38 -8.60
C TYR A 75 39.84 53.39 -7.08
N SER A 76 40.06 54.56 -6.47
CA SER A 76 40.19 54.70 -5.02
C SER A 76 38.89 54.34 -4.27
N LEU A 77 37.73 54.46 -4.94
CA LEU A 77 36.42 54.14 -4.33
C LEU A 77 36.25 52.65 -4.07
N ILE A 78 36.87 51.77 -4.88
CA ILE A 78 36.81 50.30 -4.69
C ILE A 78 37.45 49.90 -3.35
N ASP A 79 38.47 50.63 -2.90
CA ASP A 79 39.11 50.39 -1.60
C ASP A 79 38.27 50.93 -0.42
N ARG A 80 37.22 51.70 -0.70
CA ARG A 80 36.33 52.35 0.28
C ARG A 80 34.90 51.83 0.25
N ILE A 81 34.65 50.65 -0.34
CA ILE A 81 33.31 50.04 -0.36
C ILE A 81 32.77 49.88 1.06
N PRO A 82 31.59 50.42 1.38
CA PRO A 82 31.03 50.36 2.72
C PRO A 82 30.62 48.93 3.10
N GLY A 83 30.84 48.59 4.37
CA GLY A 83 30.35 47.35 4.96
C GLY A 83 31.41 46.31 5.32
N ARG A 84 30.95 45.08 5.58
CA ARG A 84 31.79 43.94 5.95
C ARG A 84 31.38 42.73 5.12
N GLN A 85 32.35 41.90 4.74
CA GLN A 85 32.11 40.69 3.91
C GLN A 85 31.12 39.70 4.54
N THR A 86 30.98 39.69 5.87
CA THR A 86 30.05 38.82 6.60
C THR A 86 28.63 39.35 6.66
N ASP A 87 28.44 40.66 6.48
CA ASP A 87 27.13 41.31 6.60
C ASP A 87 26.49 41.51 5.23
N ARG A 88 25.60 40.59 4.89
CA ARG A 88 24.86 40.55 3.62
C ARG A 88 23.91 41.73 3.40
N LYS A 89 23.64 42.54 4.43
CA LYS A 89 22.86 43.77 4.28
C LYS A 89 23.71 44.96 3.84
N THR A 90 25.03 44.82 3.83
CA THR A 90 25.95 45.84 3.35
C THR A 90 26.38 45.55 1.92
N LEU A 91 26.71 46.59 1.16
CA LEU A 91 27.13 46.49 -0.24
C LEU A 91 28.27 45.46 -0.45
N LEU A 92 29.32 45.53 0.38
CA LEU A 92 30.45 44.60 0.31
C LEU A 92 30.04 43.14 0.62
N GLY A 93 29.19 42.94 1.61
CA GLY A 93 28.73 41.60 1.99
C GLY A 93 27.74 41.01 0.99
N GLU A 94 26.87 41.82 0.38
CA GLU A 94 25.99 41.40 -0.70
C GLU A 94 26.80 40.97 -1.93
N LEU A 95 27.77 41.77 -2.37
CA LEU A 95 28.67 41.41 -3.47
C LEU A 95 29.41 40.10 -3.21
N ASN A 96 29.98 39.93 -2.02
CA ASN A 96 30.68 38.70 -1.66
C ASN A 96 29.75 37.49 -1.68
N TRP A 97 28.49 37.68 -1.29
CA TRP A 97 27.47 36.64 -1.31
C TRP A 97 27.02 36.28 -2.72
N ILE A 98 26.79 37.27 -3.60
CA ILE A 98 26.50 37.06 -5.02
C ILE A 98 27.67 36.34 -5.69
N PHE A 99 28.91 36.77 -5.45
CA PHE A 99 30.11 36.12 -5.98
C PHE A 99 30.19 34.64 -5.58
N THR A 100 29.91 34.34 -4.31
CA THR A 100 29.86 32.96 -3.80
C THR A 100 28.77 32.17 -4.52
N ALA A 101 27.57 32.74 -4.71
CA ALA A 101 26.48 32.08 -5.41
C ALA A 101 26.81 31.79 -6.88
N VAL A 102 27.39 32.76 -7.59
CA VAL A 102 27.79 32.61 -9.00
C VAL A 102 28.86 31.55 -9.17
N THR A 103 29.94 31.61 -8.39
CA THR A 103 31.06 30.66 -8.51
C THR A 103 30.67 29.23 -8.12
N ASP A 104 29.85 29.07 -7.07
CA ASP A 104 29.34 27.75 -6.66
C ASP A 104 28.37 27.18 -7.72
N THR A 105 27.60 28.04 -8.39
CA THR A 105 26.71 27.66 -9.50
C THR A 105 27.49 27.21 -10.73
N ILE A 106 28.54 27.94 -11.10
CA ILE A 106 29.41 27.57 -12.24
C ILE A 106 30.05 26.20 -11.95
N ALA A 107 30.60 26.02 -10.75
CA ALA A 107 31.22 24.76 -10.36
C ALA A 107 30.26 23.57 -10.44
N TRP A 108 29.03 23.73 -9.93
CA TRP A 108 28.05 22.65 -9.93
C TRP A 108 27.58 22.27 -11.34
N ASN A 109 27.41 23.23 -12.24
CA ASN A 109 26.96 22.97 -13.61
C ASN A 109 28.06 22.39 -14.51
N VAL A 110 29.33 22.67 -14.21
CA VAL A 110 30.47 22.27 -15.06
C VAL A 110 31.14 20.98 -14.57
N LEU A 111 31.19 20.75 -13.25
CA LEU A 111 31.96 19.64 -12.68
C LEU A 111 31.12 18.36 -12.53
N PRO A 112 31.74 17.17 -12.69
CA PRO A 112 31.12 15.92 -12.28
C PRO A 112 30.80 15.90 -10.77
N HIS A 113 29.75 15.17 -10.39
CA HIS A 113 29.22 15.14 -9.03
C HIS A 113 30.28 14.85 -7.95
N ASP A 114 31.08 13.79 -8.14
CA ASP A 114 32.10 13.37 -7.17
C ASP A 114 33.20 14.44 -6.97
N LEU A 115 33.59 15.10 -8.07
CA LEU A 115 34.62 16.12 -8.04
C LEU A 115 34.10 17.41 -7.38
N PHE A 116 32.85 17.79 -7.67
CA PHE A 116 32.18 18.91 -7.02
C PHE A 116 32.09 18.68 -5.51
N GLN A 117 31.65 17.51 -5.07
CA GLN A 117 31.56 17.16 -3.65
C GLN A 117 32.92 17.27 -2.94
N ARG A 118 33.96 16.67 -3.53
CA ARG A 118 35.32 16.71 -2.98
C ARG A 118 35.86 18.12 -2.86
N LEU A 119 35.71 18.96 -3.89
CA LEU A 119 36.37 20.27 -3.93
C LEU A 119 35.54 21.40 -3.31
N PHE A 120 34.20 21.35 -3.40
CA PHE A 120 33.31 22.46 -3.02
C PHE A 120 32.48 22.20 -1.76
N ARG A 121 32.47 20.97 -1.20
CA ARG A 121 31.65 20.60 -0.04
C ARG A 121 32.42 19.97 1.12
N GLN A 122 33.51 19.25 0.86
CA GLN A 122 34.24 18.52 1.90
C GLN A 122 35.00 19.42 2.90
N ASP A 123 35.70 20.44 2.41
CA ASP A 123 36.48 21.37 3.23
C ASP A 123 36.18 22.83 2.86
N LEU A 124 35.93 23.68 3.86
CA LEU A 124 35.52 25.07 3.66
C LEU A 124 36.60 25.94 3.01
N LEU A 125 37.88 25.71 3.34
CA LEU A 125 39.00 26.45 2.80
C LEU A 125 39.28 26.03 1.36
N VAL A 126 39.31 24.71 1.10
CA VAL A 126 39.47 24.17 -0.26
C VAL A 126 38.37 24.69 -1.17
N ALA A 127 37.12 24.65 -0.69
CA ALA A 127 35.98 25.17 -1.45
C ALA A 127 36.10 26.67 -1.73
N SER A 128 36.58 27.47 -0.75
CA SER A 128 36.83 28.90 -0.95
C SER A 128 37.92 29.14 -2.01
N LEU A 129 39.04 28.42 -1.92
CA LEU A 129 40.13 28.52 -2.88
C LEU A 129 39.69 28.15 -4.29
N PHE A 130 38.92 27.08 -4.46
CA PHE A 130 38.43 26.67 -5.78
C PHE A 130 37.37 27.59 -6.36
N ARG A 131 36.46 28.16 -5.55
CA ARG A 131 35.55 29.24 -6.00
C ARG A 131 36.34 30.43 -6.54
N ASN A 132 37.36 30.84 -5.79
CA ASN A 132 38.21 31.97 -6.16
C ASN A 132 39.14 31.63 -7.34
N PHE A 133 39.48 30.35 -7.53
CA PHE A 133 40.25 29.87 -8.68
C PHE A 133 39.46 30.02 -9.98
N LEU A 134 38.13 29.88 -9.97
CA LEU A 134 37.31 30.14 -11.18
C LEU A 134 37.42 31.60 -11.63
N LEU A 135 37.51 32.54 -10.69
CA LEU A 135 37.79 33.94 -10.99
C LEU A 135 39.21 34.12 -11.53
N ALA A 136 40.20 33.44 -10.95
CA ALA A 136 41.57 33.46 -11.46
C ALA A 136 41.64 32.96 -12.90
N GLU A 137 40.93 31.87 -13.24
CA GLU A 137 40.83 31.35 -14.61
C GLU A 137 40.31 32.41 -15.57
N ARG A 138 39.26 33.14 -15.19
CA ARG A 138 38.64 34.19 -16.01
C ARG A 138 39.56 35.41 -16.20
N ILE A 139 40.13 35.93 -15.11
CA ILE A 139 40.97 37.14 -15.15
C ILE A 139 42.29 36.85 -15.87
N MET A 140 42.97 35.75 -15.54
CA MET A 140 44.29 35.45 -16.08
C MET A 140 44.24 35.10 -17.57
N ARG A 141 43.16 34.47 -18.06
CA ARG A 141 42.97 34.24 -19.50
C ARG A 141 42.91 35.54 -20.30
N SER A 142 42.37 36.60 -19.71
CA SER A 142 42.35 37.92 -20.34
C SER A 142 43.74 38.56 -20.47
N ALA A 143 44.73 38.00 -19.77
CA ALA A 143 46.13 38.41 -19.76
C ALA A 143 47.06 37.33 -20.37
N ASN A 144 46.50 36.43 -21.20
CA ASN A 144 47.21 35.32 -21.85
C ASN A 144 47.92 34.36 -20.87
N CYS A 145 47.32 34.11 -19.71
CA CYS A 145 47.75 33.08 -18.77
C CYS A 145 46.60 32.11 -18.47
N SER A 146 46.91 30.82 -18.39
CA SER A 146 45.97 29.73 -18.17
C SER A 146 46.29 29.03 -16.85
N PRO A 147 45.59 29.37 -15.76
CA PRO A 147 45.77 28.68 -14.48
C PRO A 147 45.46 27.18 -14.58
N VAL A 148 46.21 26.37 -13.85
CA VAL A 148 46.09 24.90 -13.87
C VAL A 148 45.81 24.39 -12.46
N SER A 149 44.86 23.48 -12.33
CA SER A 149 44.55 22.80 -11.06
C SER A 149 44.78 21.29 -11.15
N TYR A 150 45.03 20.66 -10.01
CA TYR A 150 44.94 19.21 -9.83
C TYR A 150 44.02 18.93 -8.63
N PRO A 151 42.88 18.21 -8.81
CA PRO A 151 42.37 17.66 -10.07
C PRO A 151 42.08 18.73 -11.14
N VAL A 152 42.18 18.36 -12.42
CA VAL A 152 41.95 19.27 -13.56
C VAL A 152 40.47 19.61 -13.67
N LEU A 153 40.16 20.90 -13.75
CA LEU A 153 38.79 21.38 -14.00
C LEU A 153 38.56 21.60 -15.50
N PRO A 154 37.34 21.37 -16.01
CA PRO A 154 36.94 21.85 -17.33
C PRO A 154 36.93 23.40 -17.36
N PRO A 155 37.00 24.02 -18.55
CA PRO A 155 37.06 25.48 -18.67
C PRO A 155 35.77 26.15 -18.18
N THR A 156 35.89 27.13 -17.28
CA THR A 156 34.74 27.83 -16.66
C THR A 156 34.64 29.32 -17.00
N HIS A 157 35.69 29.91 -17.57
CA HIS A 157 35.81 31.36 -17.81
C HIS A 157 34.75 31.99 -18.75
N GLN A 158 34.12 31.20 -19.63
CA GLN A 158 33.09 31.66 -20.60
C GLN A 158 31.65 31.28 -20.19
N HIS A 159 31.46 30.79 -18.96
CA HIS A 159 30.14 30.41 -18.48
C HIS A 159 29.21 31.63 -18.37
N HIS A 160 27.99 31.56 -18.92
CA HIS A 160 26.99 32.66 -18.93
C HIS A 160 26.66 33.25 -17.55
N MET A 161 26.79 32.48 -16.46
CA MET A 161 26.64 33.01 -15.09
C MET A 161 27.64 34.12 -14.74
N TRP A 162 28.75 34.25 -15.46
CA TRP A 162 29.64 35.41 -15.33
C TRP A 162 29.01 36.71 -15.84
N ASP A 163 28.09 36.64 -16.80
CA ASP A 163 27.36 37.82 -17.28
C ASP A 163 26.43 38.36 -16.17
N ALA A 164 25.82 37.46 -15.39
CA ALA A 164 25.03 37.83 -14.22
C ALA A 164 25.89 38.45 -13.11
N TRP A 165 27.13 37.99 -12.92
CA TRP A 165 28.08 38.63 -12.02
C TRP A 165 28.46 40.03 -12.50
N ASP A 166 28.76 40.19 -13.79
CA ASP A 166 29.15 41.49 -14.37
C ASP A 166 28.02 42.52 -14.22
N MET A 167 26.77 42.12 -14.47
CA MET A 167 25.60 42.98 -14.26
C MET A 167 25.43 43.37 -12.78
N ALA A 168 25.57 42.42 -11.85
CA ALA A 168 25.47 42.71 -10.42
C ALA A 168 26.61 43.64 -9.94
N ALA A 169 27.83 43.45 -10.46
CA ALA A 169 28.97 44.31 -10.18
C ALA A 169 28.76 45.73 -10.73
N GLU A 170 28.21 45.87 -11.94
CA GLU A 170 27.90 47.17 -12.54
C GLU A 170 26.86 47.96 -11.74
N ILE A 171 25.74 47.31 -11.37
CA ILE A 171 24.70 47.91 -10.52
C ILE A 171 25.28 48.35 -9.19
N CYS A 172 26.11 47.52 -8.56
CA CYS A 172 26.79 47.86 -7.31
C CYS A 172 27.71 49.07 -7.46
N LEU A 173 28.54 49.10 -8.51
CA LEU A 173 29.52 50.17 -8.73
C LEU A 173 28.83 51.50 -9.07
N SER A 174 27.68 51.49 -9.74
CA SER A 174 26.90 52.71 -10.01
C SER A 174 26.35 53.39 -8.74
N GLN A 175 26.09 52.62 -7.68
CA GLN A 175 25.58 53.14 -6.40
C GLN A 175 26.72 53.66 -5.50
N LEU A 176 27.96 53.21 -5.75
CA LEU A 176 29.11 53.45 -4.88
C LEU A 176 29.44 54.94 -4.67
N PRO A 177 29.43 55.84 -5.69
CA PRO A 177 29.72 57.26 -5.47
C PRO A 177 28.74 57.91 -4.49
N ALA A 178 27.43 57.66 -4.66
CA ALA A 178 26.40 58.23 -3.80
C ALA A 178 26.52 57.75 -2.35
N LEU A 179 26.85 56.46 -2.14
CA LEU A 179 27.01 55.86 -0.81
C LEU A 179 28.29 56.31 -0.09
N VAL A 180 29.33 56.70 -0.83
CA VAL A 180 30.58 57.22 -0.26
C VAL A 180 30.47 58.71 0.07
N ASP A 181 29.74 59.46 -0.75
CA ASP A 181 29.52 60.90 -0.55
C ASP A 181 28.53 61.19 0.59
N ASP A 182 27.45 60.39 0.72
CA ASP A 182 26.49 60.46 1.83
C ASP A 182 26.36 59.11 2.55
N PRO A 183 26.90 58.99 3.78
CA PRO A 183 26.75 57.79 4.60
C PRO A 183 25.30 57.44 4.98
N ASN A 184 24.36 58.39 4.84
CA ASN A 184 22.94 58.18 5.10
C ASN A 184 22.15 57.80 3.84
N ALA A 185 22.79 57.71 2.68
CA ALA A 185 22.11 57.27 1.45
C ALA A 185 21.64 55.82 1.59
N ASP A 186 20.39 55.57 1.19
CA ASP A 186 19.79 54.24 1.28
C ASP A 186 20.39 53.29 0.23
N PHE A 187 21.05 52.24 0.71
CA PHE A 187 21.55 51.15 -0.12
C PHE A 187 20.39 50.35 -0.71
N GLN A 188 20.36 50.21 -2.05
CA GLN A 188 19.38 49.37 -2.74
C GLN A 188 19.95 47.97 -3.01
N PRO A 189 19.34 46.90 -2.44
CA PRO A 189 19.77 45.53 -2.69
C PRO A 189 19.70 45.16 -4.18
N SER A 190 20.63 44.32 -4.62
CA SER A 190 20.68 43.83 -6.00
C SER A 190 19.45 42.96 -6.34
N PRO A 191 18.89 43.07 -7.57
CA PRO A 191 17.79 42.20 -8.01
C PRO A 191 18.23 40.76 -8.29
N PHE A 192 19.54 40.46 -8.29
CA PHE A 192 20.13 39.17 -8.67
C PHE A 192 19.37 37.95 -8.11
N PHE A 193 19.17 37.87 -6.79
CA PHE A 193 18.49 36.69 -6.21
C PHE A 193 17.02 36.60 -6.62
N THR A 194 16.34 37.71 -6.82
CA THR A 194 14.94 37.73 -7.26
C THR A 194 14.81 37.24 -8.70
N GLU A 195 15.72 37.66 -9.58
CA GLU A 195 15.78 37.23 -10.98
C GLU A 195 16.11 35.73 -11.08
N GLN A 196 17.10 35.26 -10.33
CA GLN A 196 17.49 33.84 -10.34
C GLN A 196 16.40 32.92 -9.79
N LEU A 197 15.67 33.33 -8.75
CA LEU A 197 14.49 32.57 -8.28
C LEU A 197 13.38 32.54 -9.34
N THR A 198 13.21 33.62 -10.10
CA THR A 198 12.21 33.69 -11.18
C THR A 198 12.61 32.78 -12.35
N ALA A 199 13.89 32.73 -12.71
CA ALA A 199 14.39 31.79 -13.70
C ALA A 199 14.20 30.33 -13.27
N PHE A 200 14.42 30.03 -11.98
CA PHE A 200 14.16 28.71 -11.41
C PHE A 200 12.66 28.34 -11.48
N GLU A 201 11.79 29.29 -11.16
CA GLU A 201 10.34 29.13 -11.25
C GLU A 201 9.88 28.82 -12.69
N VAL A 202 10.39 29.55 -13.69
CA VAL A 202 10.13 29.27 -15.11
C VAL A 202 10.61 27.88 -15.52
N TRP A 203 11.75 27.44 -14.99
CA TRP A 203 12.24 26.09 -15.24
C TRP A 203 11.31 25.03 -14.65
N LEU A 204 10.77 25.23 -13.43
CA LEU A 204 9.85 24.28 -12.80
C LEU A 204 8.58 24.04 -13.61
N ASP A 205 8.06 25.08 -14.26
CA ASP A 205 6.83 24.97 -15.05
C ASP A 205 6.99 24.09 -16.31
N HIS A 206 8.23 23.88 -16.78
CA HIS A 206 8.51 23.12 -18.01
C HIS A 206 9.54 22.00 -17.81
N GLY A 207 10.04 21.84 -16.59
CA GLY A 207 11.12 20.94 -16.20
C GLY A 207 10.68 19.48 -16.22
N SER A 208 11.63 18.58 -16.37
CA SER A 208 11.40 17.13 -16.35
C SER A 208 12.72 16.41 -16.10
N GLU A 209 12.69 15.18 -15.60
CA GLU A 209 13.89 14.34 -15.41
C GLU A 209 14.76 14.23 -16.68
N LEU A 210 14.13 14.19 -17.86
CA LEU A 210 14.82 14.09 -19.15
C LEU A 210 15.55 15.37 -19.60
N LYS A 211 15.34 16.49 -18.91
CA LYS A 211 15.98 17.76 -19.21
C LYS A 211 17.20 17.95 -18.32
N LYS A 212 18.11 18.82 -18.75
CA LYS A 212 19.25 19.23 -17.92
C LYS A 212 18.75 19.78 -16.58
N PRO A 213 19.47 19.51 -15.47
CA PRO A 213 19.15 20.04 -14.16
C PRO A 213 19.02 21.57 -14.16
N PRO A 214 18.26 22.14 -13.21
CA PRO A 214 18.10 23.58 -13.09
C PRO A 214 19.39 24.22 -12.60
N GLU A 215 19.99 25.06 -13.43
CA GLU A 215 21.27 25.72 -13.14
C GLU A 215 21.20 26.57 -11.87
N GLN A 216 20.02 27.07 -11.48
CA GLN A 216 19.80 27.93 -10.33
C GLN A 216 19.76 27.18 -8.98
N LEU A 217 19.83 25.84 -8.97
CA LEU A 217 19.67 25.05 -7.74
C LEU A 217 20.70 25.41 -6.62
N PRO A 218 22.00 25.63 -6.91
CA PRO A 218 22.95 26.12 -5.91
C PRO A 218 22.63 27.54 -5.41
N ILE A 219 22.00 28.38 -6.24
CA ILE A 219 21.57 29.73 -5.86
C ILE A 219 20.42 29.64 -4.87
N VAL A 220 19.45 28.74 -5.09
CA VAL A 220 18.35 28.49 -4.14
C VAL A 220 18.92 28.16 -2.76
N LEU A 221 19.95 27.32 -2.67
CA LEU A 221 20.64 27.01 -1.42
C LEU A 221 21.23 28.26 -0.75
N GLN A 222 21.89 29.14 -1.53
CA GLN A 222 22.42 30.40 -0.99
C GLN A 222 21.30 31.31 -0.47
N VAL A 223 20.16 31.35 -1.15
CA VAL A 223 19.01 32.17 -0.77
C VAL A 223 18.36 31.70 0.54
N LEU A 224 18.39 30.40 0.86
CA LEU A 224 17.88 29.88 2.15
C LEU A 224 18.55 30.55 3.36
N LEU A 225 19.80 31.00 3.19
CA LEU A 225 20.56 31.68 4.23
C LEU A 225 20.10 33.14 4.46
N SER A 226 19.33 33.72 3.54
CA SER A 226 18.74 35.06 3.68
C SER A 226 17.35 35.01 4.28
N GLN A 227 16.99 36.02 5.08
CA GLN A 227 15.65 36.10 5.66
C GLN A 227 14.61 36.65 4.65
N CYS A 228 14.98 37.58 3.76
CA CYS A 228 14.02 38.28 2.91
C CYS A 228 13.36 37.39 1.84
N HIS A 229 14.11 36.43 1.30
CA HIS A 229 13.65 35.56 0.21
C HIS A 229 13.50 34.10 0.64
N ARG A 230 13.66 33.80 1.95
CA ARG A 230 13.66 32.42 2.46
C ARG A 230 12.39 31.68 2.11
N PHE A 231 11.25 32.31 2.37
CA PHE A 231 9.94 31.69 2.18
C PHE A 231 9.75 31.32 0.70
N ARG A 232 9.97 32.26 -0.23
CA ARG A 232 9.91 32.00 -1.67
C ARG A 232 10.86 30.88 -2.10
N ALA A 233 12.11 30.89 -1.64
CA ALA A 233 13.09 29.86 -1.97
C ALA A 233 12.69 28.47 -1.45
N LEU A 234 12.16 28.37 -0.23
CA LEU A 234 11.65 27.11 0.32
C LEU A 234 10.43 26.59 -0.45
N VAL A 235 9.53 27.48 -0.88
CA VAL A 235 8.37 27.10 -1.69
C VAL A 235 8.79 26.54 -3.04
N LEU A 236 9.71 27.23 -3.74
CA LEU A 236 10.22 26.75 -5.02
C LEU A 236 11.04 25.46 -4.85
N LEU A 237 11.81 25.33 -3.77
CA LEU A 237 12.48 24.08 -3.43
C LEU A 237 11.48 22.95 -3.20
N GLY A 238 10.40 23.18 -2.44
CA GLY A 238 9.34 22.20 -2.25
C GLY A 238 8.76 21.74 -3.59
N ARG A 239 8.41 22.68 -4.48
CA ARG A 239 7.94 22.37 -5.84
C ARG A 239 8.93 21.52 -6.63
N PHE A 240 10.23 21.80 -6.52
CA PHE A 240 11.27 21.00 -7.16
C PHE A 240 11.35 19.57 -6.61
N LEU A 241 11.40 19.41 -5.28
CA LEU A 241 11.44 18.10 -4.62
C LEU A 241 10.20 17.26 -4.91
N ASP A 242 9.06 17.90 -5.17
CA ASP A 242 7.83 17.21 -5.52
C ASP A 242 7.87 16.56 -6.91
N MET A 243 8.79 16.95 -7.79
CA MET A 243 8.91 16.36 -9.14
C MET A 243 9.37 14.89 -9.14
N GLY A 244 9.85 14.37 -8.01
CA GLY A 244 10.21 12.97 -7.83
C GLY A 244 11.56 12.75 -7.15
N SER A 245 11.94 11.49 -6.99
CA SER A 245 13.17 11.07 -6.29
C SER A 245 14.45 11.65 -6.89
N TRP A 246 14.55 11.76 -8.22
CA TRP A 246 15.70 12.35 -8.92
C TRP A 246 15.95 13.82 -8.51
N ALA A 247 14.89 14.58 -8.24
CA ALA A 247 15.01 15.98 -7.83
C ALA A 247 15.47 16.09 -6.36
N VAL A 248 15.00 15.18 -5.50
CA VAL A 248 15.47 15.08 -4.12
C VAL A 248 16.95 14.71 -4.08
N ASP A 249 17.37 13.71 -4.86
CA ASP A 249 18.77 13.32 -4.99
C ASP A 249 19.63 14.51 -5.44
N LEU A 250 19.23 15.22 -6.49
CA LEU A 250 19.92 16.43 -6.94
C LEU A 250 20.02 17.51 -5.86
N ALA A 251 18.97 17.74 -5.08
CA ALA A 251 18.99 18.74 -4.00
C ALA A 251 19.95 18.35 -2.86
N LEU A 252 19.96 17.07 -2.47
CA LEU A 252 20.93 16.52 -1.50
C LEU A 252 22.36 16.61 -2.06
N SER A 253 22.52 16.34 -3.36
CA SER A 253 23.77 16.46 -4.13
C SER A 253 24.34 17.88 -4.16
N VAL A 254 23.48 18.90 -4.05
CA VAL A 254 23.90 20.32 -3.95
C VAL A 254 24.35 20.66 -2.53
N GLY A 255 23.96 19.86 -1.53
CA GLY A 255 24.27 20.04 -0.12
C GLY A 255 23.19 20.80 0.64
N ILE A 256 21.91 20.64 0.29
CA ILE A 256 20.81 21.38 0.94
C ILE A 256 20.53 20.93 2.38
N PHE A 257 20.91 19.69 2.71
CA PHE A 257 20.54 19.02 3.95
C PHE A 257 20.90 19.78 5.23
N PRO A 258 22.16 20.23 5.46
CA PRO A 258 22.51 20.94 6.70
C PRO A 258 21.75 22.27 6.87
N TYR A 259 21.36 22.91 5.77
CA TYR A 259 20.62 24.17 5.81
C TYR A 259 19.19 23.96 6.25
N VAL A 260 18.51 22.98 5.64
CA VAL A 260 17.13 22.63 5.99
C VAL A 260 17.03 22.08 7.41
N LEU A 261 18.03 21.30 7.86
CA LEU A 261 18.14 20.84 9.25
C LEU A 261 18.24 21.99 10.24
N LYS A 262 19.12 22.97 9.95
CA LYS A 262 19.25 24.16 10.80
C LYS A 262 17.97 25.01 10.84
N LEU A 263 17.18 25.01 9.78
CA LEU A 263 15.92 25.75 9.73
C LEU A 263 14.85 25.19 10.67
N LEU A 264 14.93 23.92 11.10
CA LEU A 264 14.04 23.35 12.12
C LEU A 264 14.14 24.05 13.49
N GLN A 265 15.25 24.75 13.75
CA GLN A 265 15.42 25.55 14.98
C GLN A 265 14.64 26.88 14.92
N THR A 266 14.05 27.22 13.77
CA THR A 266 13.33 28.49 13.57
C THR A 266 11.91 28.40 14.13
N THR A 267 11.47 29.42 14.86
CA THR A 267 10.12 29.47 15.46
C THR A 267 9.05 30.12 14.57
N THR A 268 9.43 30.68 13.42
CA THR A 268 8.56 31.37 12.47
C THR A 268 7.43 30.46 11.95
N PRO A 269 6.15 30.80 12.19
CA PRO A 269 5.01 29.93 11.83
C PRO A 269 4.87 29.73 10.32
N GLU A 270 5.15 30.77 9.52
CA GLU A 270 5.05 30.73 8.05
C GLU A 270 5.92 29.66 7.39
N LEU A 271 7.05 29.30 8.02
CA LEU A 271 7.98 28.32 7.46
C LEU A 271 7.58 26.87 7.80
N ARG A 272 6.67 26.66 8.76
CA ARG A 272 6.43 25.32 9.31
C ARG A 272 5.87 24.35 8.29
N GLN A 273 4.85 24.79 7.55
CA GLN A 273 4.18 23.96 6.56
C GLN A 273 5.14 23.52 5.45
N ILE A 274 5.94 24.45 4.92
CA ILE A 274 6.88 24.14 3.84
C ILE A 274 8.07 23.30 4.33
N LEU A 275 8.53 23.48 5.56
CA LEU A 275 9.59 22.64 6.14
C LEU A 275 9.11 21.20 6.36
N VAL A 276 7.87 21.00 6.85
CA VAL A 276 7.27 19.67 6.96
C VAL A 276 7.20 18.99 5.58
N PHE A 277 6.78 19.72 4.55
CA PHE A 277 6.72 19.20 3.19
C PHE A 277 8.11 18.81 2.64
N ILE A 278 9.12 19.67 2.80
CA ILE A 278 10.49 19.39 2.35
C ILE A 278 11.04 18.13 3.05
N TRP A 279 10.89 18.04 4.38
CA TRP A 279 11.35 16.88 5.14
C TRP A 279 10.62 15.60 4.78
N THR A 280 9.33 15.69 4.45
CA THR A 280 8.56 14.58 3.93
C THR A 280 9.17 14.05 2.64
N LYS A 281 9.56 14.93 1.70
CA LYS A 281 10.21 14.52 0.44
C LYS A 281 11.61 13.95 0.64
N ILE A 282 12.40 14.53 1.54
CA ILE A 282 13.75 14.03 1.86
C ILE A 282 13.67 12.62 2.47
N LEU A 283 12.84 12.44 3.51
CA LEU A 283 12.73 11.16 4.22
C LEU A 283 12.00 10.07 3.43
N ALA A 284 11.18 10.45 2.44
CA ALA A 284 10.62 9.49 1.49
C ALA A 284 11.67 8.86 0.57
N LEU A 285 12.82 9.52 0.36
CA LEU A 285 13.95 8.99 -0.41
C LEU A 285 15.03 8.38 0.48
N ASP A 286 15.51 9.13 1.47
CA ASP A 286 16.65 8.75 2.31
C ASP A 286 16.26 8.70 3.80
N LYS A 287 16.02 7.48 4.27
CA LYS A 287 15.72 7.19 5.68
C LYS A 287 16.92 7.44 6.60
N SER A 288 18.16 7.41 6.11
CA SER A 288 19.35 7.53 6.97
C SER A 288 19.44 8.87 7.71
N CYS A 289 18.79 9.91 7.16
CA CYS A 289 18.64 11.23 7.73
C CYS A 289 17.99 11.26 9.14
N GLN A 290 17.34 10.17 9.57
CA GLN A 290 16.78 10.03 10.92
C GLN A 290 17.83 10.22 12.04
N VAL A 291 19.10 9.87 11.79
CA VAL A 291 20.17 9.96 12.80
C VAL A 291 20.46 11.42 13.14
N ASP A 292 20.63 12.27 12.13
CA ASP A 292 20.92 13.69 12.31
C ASP A 292 19.72 14.45 12.86
N LEU A 293 18.49 14.09 12.44
CA LEU A 293 17.26 14.66 12.98
C LEU A 293 17.11 14.43 14.48
N VAL A 294 17.44 13.24 14.98
CA VAL A 294 17.39 12.94 16.42
C VAL A 294 18.52 13.65 17.15
N LYS A 295 19.74 13.62 16.58
CA LYS A 295 20.93 14.24 17.17
C LYS A 295 20.76 15.75 17.41
N ASP A 296 20.15 16.46 16.47
CA ASP A 296 19.94 17.92 16.53
C ASP A 296 18.57 18.32 17.14
N GLY A 297 17.80 17.36 17.67
CA GLY A 297 16.51 17.62 18.30
C GLY A 297 15.37 17.99 17.33
N GLY A 298 15.51 17.68 16.05
CA GLY A 298 14.52 17.96 15.00
C GLY A 298 13.19 17.22 15.18
N HIS A 299 13.17 16.05 15.84
CA HIS A 299 11.95 15.30 16.14
C HIS A 299 10.92 16.14 16.92
N ALA A 300 11.36 16.93 17.91
CA ALA A 300 10.49 17.79 18.71
C ALA A 300 9.75 18.84 17.86
N TYR A 301 10.34 19.28 16.74
CA TYR A 301 9.68 20.20 15.81
C TYR A 301 8.41 19.60 15.21
N PHE A 302 8.49 18.35 14.75
CA PHE A 302 7.37 17.66 14.09
C PHE A 302 6.29 17.24 15.09
N ILE A 303 6.67 16.90 16.33
CA ILE A 303 5.70 16.63 17.41
C ILE A 303 4.89 17.90 17.73
N ARG A 304 5.55 19.05 17.86
CA ARG A 304 4.88 20.34 18.07
C ARG A 304 4.01 20.76 16.90
N PHE A 305 4.40 20.39 15.67
CA PHE A 305 3.58 20.64 14.48
C PHE A 305 2.35 19.74 14.46
N LEU A 306 2.50 18.46 14.83
CA LEU A 306 1.40 17.50 14.92
C LEU A 306 0.32 17.97 15.91
N ASP A 307 0.74 18.44 17.09
CA ASP A 307 -0.15 18.97 18.13
C ASP A 307 -0.68 20.40 17.84
N SER A 308 -0.29 21.00 16.70
CA SER A 308 -0.71 22.35 16.34
C SER A 308 -2.15 22.39 15.81
N VAL A 309 -2.99 23.23 16.41
CA VAL A 309 -4.38 23.46 15.99
C VAL A 309 -4.49 24.07 14.59
N GLU A 310 -3.49 24.84 14.16
CA GLU A 310 -3.46 25.57 12.89
C GLU A 310 -3.10 24.68 11.67
N ALA A 311 -2.60 23.45 11.91
CA ALA A 311 -2.17 22.55 10.85
C ALA A 311 -3.36 21.81 10.21
N TYR A 312 -3.39 21.78 8.87
CA TYR A 312 -4.36 20.99 8.11
C TYR A 312 -4.08 19.48 8.26
N PRO A 313 -5.09 18.60 8.16
CA PRO A 313 -4.89 17.18 8.44
C PRO A 313 -3.92 16.51 7.45
N GLU A 314 -3.88 16.89 6.17
CA GLU A 314 -2.86 16.43 5.20
C GLU A 314 -1.43 16.74 5.68
N GLN A 315 -1.21 17.94 6.22
CA GLN A 315 0.09 18.36 6.74
C GLN A 315 0.42 17.64 8.05
N ARG A 316 -0.59 17.34 8.87
CA ARG A 316 -0.40 16.50 10.06
C ARG A 316 -0.07 15.05 9.68
N ALA A 317 -0.62 14.54 8.58
CA ALA A 317 -0.25 13.22 8.05
C ALA A 317 1.21 13.18 7.59
N MET A 318 1.68 14.24 6.92
CA MET A 318 3.10 14.42 6.59
C MET A 318 3.99 14.45 7.84
N ALA A 319 3.59 15.17 8.89
CA ALA A 319 4.33 15.20 10.15
C ALA A 319 4.35 13.84 10.86
N ALA A 320 3.22 13.13 10.88
CA ALA A 320 3.12 11.77 11.40
C ALA A 320 3.99 10.78 10.61
N PHE A 321 4.07 10.94 9.28
CA PHE A 321 5.00 10.19 8.44
C PHE A 321 6.46 10.47 8.78
N VAL A 322 6.85 11.74 8.87
CA VAL A 322 8.22 12.13 9.24
C VAL A 322 8.61 11.51 10.59
N LEU A 323 7.71 11.57 11.58
CA LEU A 323 7.92 10.95 12.88
C LEU A 323 8.00 9.42 12.79
N ALA A 324 7.14 8.78 11.98
CA ALA A 324 7.17 7.35 11.74
C ALA A 324 8.50 6.90 11.12
N VAL A 325 9.08 7.69 10.20
CA VAL A 325 10.42 7.41 9.63
C VAL A 325 11.52 7.60 10.67
N ILE A 326 11.45 8.65 11.50
CA ILE A 326 12.44 8.92 12.57
C ILE A 326 12.59 7.74 13.54
N VAL A 327 11.49 7.04 13.82
CA VAL A 327 11.43 5.95 14.81
C VAL A 327 11.57 4.56 14.20
N ASP A 328 11.48 4.42 12.88
CA ASP A 328 11.46 3.12 12.19
C ASP A 328 12.80 2.38 12.31
N GLY A 329 12.84 1.35 13.16
CA GLY A 329 14.05 0.56 13.42
C GLY A 329 15.18 1.37 14.06
N HIS A 330 14.86 2.48 14.74
CA HIS A 330 15.83 3.40 15.32
C HIS A 330 15.58 3.65 16.81
N ARG A 331 16.23 2.86 17.67
CA ARG A 331 16.03 2.88 19.13
C ARG A 331 16.17 4.27 19.74
N ARG A 332 17.24 5.01 19.40
CA ARG A 332 17.46 6.37 19.91
C ARG A 332 16.37 7.34 19.47
N GLY A 333 15.80 7.16 18.29
CA GLY A 333 14.65 7.93 17.81
C GLY A 333 13.37 7.59 18.58
N GLN A 334 13.12 6.31 18.84
CA GLN A 334 12.00 5.86 19.66
C GLN A 334 12.06 6.45 21.08
N GLU A 335 13.21 6.33 21.75
CA GLU A 335 13.45 6.91 23.10
C GLU A 335 13.19 8.42 23.11
N ALA A 336 13.81 9.17 22.18
CA ALA A 336 13.66 10.62 22.11
C ALA A 336 12.21 11.07 21.81
N CYS A 337 11.47 10.33 20.98
CA CYS A 337 10.07 10.62 20.69
C CYS A 337 9.14 10.30 21.87
N ILE A 338 9.46 9.29 22.69
CA ILE A 338 8.71 8.97 23.91
C ILE A 338 8.95 10.05 24.98
N GLU A 339 10.20 10.45 25.18
CA GLU A 339 10.55 11.55 26.10
C GLU A 339 9.87 12.88 25.71
N ALA A 340 9.54 13.04 24.42
CA ALA A 340 8.82 14.19 23.88
C ALA A 340 7.29 14.00 23.80
N ASP A 341 6.72 13.03 24.53
CA ASP A 341 5.27 12.77 24.65
C ASP A 341 4.54 12.44 23.33
N LEU A 342 5.19 11.73 22.40
CA LEU A 342 4.55 11.37 21.13
C LEU A 342 3.32 10.45 21.29
N ILE A 343 3.34 9.48 22.21
CA ILE A 343 2.23 8.52 22.41
C ILE A 343 0.93 9.26 22.80
N PRO A 344 0.90 10.10 23.86
CA PRO A 344 -0.31 10.85 24.21
C PRO A 344 -0.81 11.78 23.10
N VAL A 345 0.10 12.42 22.34
CA VAL A 345 -0.26 13.31 21.23
C VAL A 345 -0.99 12.53 20.13
N CYS A 346 -0.44 11.40 19.68
CA CYS A 346 -1.07 10.58 18.66
C CYS A 346 -2.43 10.02 19.11
N LEU A 347 -2.51 9.49 20.34
CA LEU A 347 -3.76 8.90 20.86
C LEU A 347 -4.87 9.94 21.02
N ARG A 348 -4.55 11.18 21.41
CA ARG A 348 -5.53 12.28 21.51
C ARG A 348 -6.17 12.59 20.15
N HIS A 349 -5.39 12.57 19.07
CA HIS A 349 -5.91 12.78 17.72
C HIS A 349 -6.79 11.62 17.22
N LEU A 350 -6.56 10.40 17.72
CA LEU A 350 -7.42 9.24 17.43
C LEU A 350 -8.72 9.25 18.24
N GLN A 351 -8.69 9.77 19.48
CA GLN A 351 -9.87 9.90 20.35
C GLN A 351 -10.74 11.13 20.02
N GLY A 352 -10.16 12.17 19.43
CA GLY A 352 -10.78 13.48 19.19
C GLY A 352 -11.89 13.52 18.14
N SER A 353 -12.28 12.39 17.54
CA SER A 353 -13.42 12.29 16.61
C SER A 353 -14.77 12.39 17.34
N ASN A 354 -15.01 13.49 18.06
CA ASN A 354 -16.32 13.81 18.64
C ASN A 354 -17.22 14.40 17.55
N LEU A 355 -18.12 13.57 17.02
CA LEU A 355 -19.49 13.79 16.49
C LEU A 355 -19.88 15.03 15.64
N ASN A 356 -19.11 16.12 15.56
CA ASN A 356 -19.48 17.35 14.84
C ASN A 356 -18.36 17.98 14.00
N ASP A 357 -17.10 17.53 14.09
CA ASP A 357 -16.06 17.98 13.15
C ASP A 357 -16.02 17.06 11.92
N SER A 358 -16.05 17.69 10.76
CA SER A 358 -15.92 17.10 9.42
C SER A 358 -14.89 15.97 9.40
N GLN A 359 -15.33 14.77 8.97
CA GLN A 359 -14.53 13.59 8.60
C GLN A 359 -13.02 13.72 8.84
N THR A 360 -12.50 13.08 9.89
CA THR A 360 -11.05 12.93 10.08
C THR A 360 -10.45 12.32 8.80
N GLU A 361 -9.43 12.96 8.24
CA GLU A 361 -8.84 12.50 6.98
C GLU A 361 -8.26 11.09 7.12
N PRO A 362 -8.62 10.13 6.24
CA PRO A 362 -8.16 8.74 6.33
C PRO A 362 -6.64 8.60 6.31
N LEU A 363 -5.96 9.42 5.51
CA LEU A 363 -4.50 9.43 5.43
C LEU A 363 -3.85 9.79 6.78
N PHE A 364 -4.48 10.71 7.53
CA PHE A 364 -3.99 11.09 8.85
C PHE A 364 -4.16 9.96 9.87
N LEU A 365 -5.33 9.31 9.89
CA LEU A 365 -5.58 8.14 10.76
C LEU A 365 -4.60 6.99 10.47
N GLN A 366 -4.37 6.70 9.19
CA GLN A 366 -3.39 5.71 8.75
C GLN A 366 -2.00 6.02 9.31
N TRP A 367 -1.50 7.25 9.13
CA TRP A 367 -0.15 7.61 9.57
C TRP A 367 0.00 7.72 11.08
N LEU A 368 -1.05 8.06 11.82
CA LEU A 368 -1.04 7.98 13.29
C LEU A 368 -0.86 6.52 13.74
N CYS A 369 -1.59 5.57 13.14
CA CYS A 369 -1.45 4.15 13.45
C CYS A 369 -0.06 3.63 13.08
N LEU A 370 0.46 3.98 11.90
CA LEU A 370 1.80 3.57 11.47
C LEU A 370 2.89 4.17 12.36
N CYS A 371 2.78 5.43 12.76
CA CYS A 371 3.72 6.10 13.65
C CYS A 371 3.76 5.43 15.03
N LEU A 372 2.60 5.21 15.64
CA LEU A 372 2.48 4.47 16.91
C LEU A 372 3.02 3.04 16.78
N GLY A 373 2.63 2.34 15.72
CA GLY A 373 3.07 0.98 15.43
C GLY A 373 4.59 0.83 15.35
N LYS A 374 5.27 1.80 14.73
CA LYS A 374 6.73 1.87 14.62
C LYS A 374 7.42 2.36 15.89
N LEU A 375 6.75 3.19 16.69
CA LEU A 375 7.30 3.71 17.94
C LEU A 375 7.51 2.60 18.98
N TRP A 376 6.55 1.67 19.10
CA TRP A 376 6.65 0.54 20.01
C TRP A 376 7.07 -0.78 19.36
N GLU A 377 7.38 -0.78 18.07
CA GLU A 377 7.91 -1.96 17.38
C GLU A 377 9.21 -2.42 18.05
N ASP A 378 9.17 -3.65 18.56
CA ASP A 378 10.25 -4.31 19.27
C ASP A 378 10.86 -3.45 20.41
N PHE A 379 10.01 -2.64 21.09
CA PHE A 379 10.39 -1.79 22.22
C PHE A 379 9.47 -1.99 23.44
N THR A 380 9.91 -2.78 24.43
CA THR A 380 9.08 -3.16 25.58
C THR A 380 8.58 -1.96 26.39
N ASP A 381 9.42 -0.95 26.66
CA ASP A 381 9.01 0.21 27.47
C ASP A 381 7.90 1.01 26.76
N ALA A 382 8.03 1.21 25.45
CA ALA A 382 7.00 1.87 24.65
C ALA A 382 5.70 1.07 24.57
N GLN A 383 5.77 -0.26 24.48
CA GLN A 383 4.61 -1.15 24.52
C GLN A 383 3.87 -0.99 25.86
N MET A 384 4.59 -0.99 26.98
CA MET A 384 4.01 -0.82 28.31
C MET A 384 3.35 0.55 28.47
N LEU A 385 3.98 1.63 28.01
CA LEU A 385 3.39 2.97 28.01
C LEU A 385 2.13 3.04 27.13
N GLY A 386 2.14 2.39 25.96
CA GLY A 386 0.97 2.29 25.09
C GLY A 386 -0.20 1.54 25.74
N LEU A 387 0.08 0.45 26.47
CA LEU A 387 -0.92 -0.29 27.23
C LEU A 387 -1.49 0.53 28.39
N GLN A 388 -0.64 1.25 29.14
CA GLN A 388 -1.07 2.14 30.22
C GLN A 388 -1.94 3.31 29.72
N ALA A 389 -1.70 3.77 28.49
CA ALA A 389 -2.49 4.80 27.83
C ALA A 389 -3.76 4.28 27.13
N ASP A 390 -4.12 3.00 27.32
CA ASP A 390 -5.27 2.33 26.72
C ASP A 390 -5.30 2.39 25.18
N ALA A 391 -4.11 2.36 24.55
CA ALA A 391 -3.96 2.39 23.10
C ALA A 391 -4.77 1.28 22.37
N PRO A 392 -4.84 0.02 22.86
CA PRO A 392 -5.64 -1.01 22.21
C PRO A 392 -7.13 -0.69 22.10
N ALA A 393 -7.73 -0.07 23.13
CA ALA A 393 -9.14 0.31 23.11
C ALA A 393 -9.40 1.48 22.15
N ILE A 394 -8.43 2.39 22.01
CA ILE A 394 -8.49 3.53 21.09
C ILE A 394 -8.32 3.10 19.63
N LEU A 395 -7.45 2.12 19.37
CA LEU A 395 -7.19 1.60 18.02
C LEU A 395 -8.27 0.63 17.53
N ALA A 396 -8.95 -0.09 18.43
CA ALA A 396 -9.94 -1.11 18.05
C ALA A 396 -11.10 -0.58 17.17
N PRO A 397 -11.71 0.60 17.42
CA PRO A 397 -12.72 1.17 16.53
C PRO A 397 -12.24 1.37 15.08
N LEU A 398 -10.95 1.66 14.89
CA LEU A 398 -10.37 1.90 13.56
C LEU A 398 -10.37 0.65 12.67
N LEU A 399 -10.54 -0.54 13.25
CA LEU A 399 -10.71 -1.80 12.50
C LEU A 399 -12.01 -1.85 11.70
N SER A 400 -12.97 -0.96 11.99
CA SER A 400 -14.25 -0.85 11.27
C SER A 400 -14.28 0.32 10.28
N GLU A 401 -13.20 1.09 10.14
CA GLU A 401 -13.14 2.23 9.21
C GLU A 401 -13.37 1.80 7.75
N PRO A 402 -13.99 2.65 6.91
CA PRO A 402 -14.33 2.28 5.54
C PRO A 402 -13.11 2.09 4.64
N GLN A 403 -11.99 2.75 4.93
CA GLN A 403 -10.75 2.62 4.14
C GLN A 403 -9.94 1.40 4.60
N PRO A 404 -9.58 0.46 3.69
CA PRO A 404 -8.76 -0.69 4.04
C PRO A 404 -7.36 -0.32 4.52
N GLU A 405 -6.81 0.82 4.08
CA GLU A 405 -5.49 1.32 4.50
C GLU A 405 -5.45 1.65 6.00
N VAL A 406 -6.51 2.30 6.51
CA VAL A 406 -6.63 2.63 7.94
C VAL A 406 -6.78 1.37 8.77
N ARG A 407 -7.62 0.43 8.31
CA ARG A 407 -7.80 -0.88 8.98
C ARG A 407 -6.50 -1.67 9.03
N ALA A 408 -5.76 -1.74 7.93
CA ALA A 408 -4.48 -2.44 7.87
C ALA A 408 -3.43 -1.78 8.79
N ALA A 409 -3.37 -0.44 8.82
CA ALA A 409 -2.48 0.29 9.72
C ALA A 409 -2.85 0.09 11.20
N ALA A 410 -4.14 0.04 11.54
CA ALA A 410 -4.61 -0.27 12.89
C ALA A 410 -4.26 -1.71 13.31
N VAL A 411 -4.42 -2.69 12.41
CA VAL A 411 -3.96 -4.08 12.65
C VAL A 411 -2.45 -4.13 12.86
N PHE A 412 -1.67 -3.41 12.06
CA PHE A 412 -0.22 -3.30 12.24
C PHE A 412 0.13 -2.75 13.62
N ALA A 413 -0.46 -1.62 14.02
CA ALA A 413 -0.21 -0.98 15.31
C ALA A 413 -0.56 -1.90 16.48
N LEU A 414 -1.73 -2.56 16.44
CA LEU A 414 -2.14 -3.54 17.43
C LEU A 414 -1.22 -4.76 17.46
N GLY A 415 -0.78 -5.23 16.29
CA GLY A 415 0.11 -6.38 16.16
C GLY A 415 1.52 -6.13 16.67
N THR A 416 2.03 -4.91 16.60
CA THR A 416 3.37 -4.56 17.13
C THR A 416 3.39 -4.31 18.64
N VAL A 417 2.23 -4.04 19.27
CA VAL A 417 2.10 -4.02 20.75
C VAL A 417 2.32 -5.42 21.34
N LEU A 418 1.92 -6.48 20.61
CA LEU A 418 2.08 -7.86 21.05
C LEU A 418 3.55 -8.22 21.29
N ASP A 419 3.79 -8.92 22.39
CA ASP A 419 5.12 -9.42 22.72
C ASP A 419 5.53 -10.57 21.81
N VAL A 420 6.80 -10.57 21.38
CA VAL A 420 7.40 -11.64 20.59
C VAL A 420 8.21 -12.58 21.50
N GLY A 421 8.14 -12.43 22.83
CA GLY A 421 8.93 -13.20 23.78
C GLY A 421 10.39 -12.72 23.72
N SER A 422 10.83 -12.05 24.78
CA SER A 422 12.21 -11.60 24.86
C SER A 422 13.15 -12.76 25.24
N ASP A 423 14.34 -12.82 24.61
CA ASP A 423 15.44 -13.73 24.97
C ASP A 423 16.13 -13.32 26.29
N MET A 424 15.42 -12.72 27.26
CA MET A 424 16.00 -12.37 28.58
C MET A 424 16.17 -13.57 29.52
N ALA A 425 15.83 -14.79 29.09
CA ALA A 425 16.06 -16.02 29.86
C ALA A 425 17.55 -16.44 29.96
N ARG A 426 18.50 -15.49 29.89
CA ARG A 426 19.94 -15.80 29.96
C ARG A 426 20.78 -14.92 30.87
N ASP A 427 20.19 -14.00 31.64
CA ASP A 427 20.91 -13.41 32.77
C ASP A 427 20.19 -13.73 34.08
N GLY A 428 20.86 -14.52 34.92
CA GLY A 428 20.32 -15.04 36.15
C GLY A 428 20.25 -13.97 37.22
N SER A 429 19.08 -13.36 37.39
CA SER A 429 18.69 -12.74 38.66
C SER A 429 17.34 -13.27 39.09
N VAL A 430 17.38 -14.02 40.20
CA VAL A 430 16.26 -14.67 40.85
C VAL A 430 15.39 -13.63 41.58
N ALA A 431 14.07 -13.85 41.50
CA ALA A 431 13.00 -13.35 42.36
C ALA A 431 12.44 -11.94 42.09
N GLU A 432 11.32 -11.89 41.36
CA GLU A 432 10.02 -11.23 41.71
C GLU A 432 9.16 -10.98 40.43
N GLU A 433 8.96 -11.97 39.53
CA GLU A 433 8.29 -11.76 38.23
C GLU A 433 7.03 -12.64 37.98
N ASP A 434 6.28 -13.06 39.01
CA ASP A 434 5.06 -13.87 38.77
C ASP A 434 3.77 -13.02 38.64
N CYS A 435 3.79 -11.72 38.95
CA CYS A 435 2.58 -10.88 38.92
C CYS A 435 2.38 -10.08 37.61
N ASP A 436 3.45 -9.65 36.94
CA ASP A 436 3.36 -8.80 35.74
C ASP A 436 3.03 -9.58 34.45
N ASP A 437 3.35 -10.89 34.40
CA ASP A 437 3.11 -11.73 33.20
C ASP A 437 1.60 -11.95 32.97
N ASP A 438 0.81 -12.08 34.05
CA ASP A 438 -0.64 -12.32 33.96
C ASP A 438 -1.43 -11.13 33.38
N ASP A 439 -1.02 -9.89 33.65
CA ASP A 439 -1.69 -8.69 33.14
C ASP A 439 -1.34 -8.42 31.68
N ARG A 440 -0.11 -8.74 31.26
CA ARG A 440 0.31 -8.69 29.86
C ARG A 440 -0.40 -9.73 29.01
N VAL A 441 -0.50 -10.97 29.51
CA VAL A 441 -1.23 -12.05 28.85
C VAL A 441 -2.72 -11.72 28.68
N ARG A 442 -3.35 -11.04 29.66
CA ARG A 442 -4.73 -10.56 29.55
C ARG A 442 -4.89 -9.49 28.46
N SER A 443 -3.93 -8.56 28.38
CA SER A 443 -3.91 -7.50 27.37
C SER A 443 -3.74 -8.07 25.95
N ASP A 444 -2.81 -9.01 25.77
CA ASP A 444 -2.61 -9.75 24.53
C ASP A 444 -3.88 -10.47 24.07
N ALA A 445 -4.63 -11.10 24.99
CA ALA A 445 -5.90 -11.74 24.66
C ALA A 445 -6.95 -10.75 24.13
N GLY A 446 -7.02 -9.55 24.73
CA GLY A 446 -7.90 -8.48 24.26
C GLY A 446 -7.53 -8.02 22.85
N ILE A 447 -6.24 -7.77 22.60
CA ILE A 447 -5.71 -7.35 21.30
C ILE A 447 -5.99 -8.41 20.22
N VAL A 448 -5.68 -9.68 20.49
CA VAL A 448 -5.89 -10.76 19.52
C VAL A 448 -7.37 -10.98 19.24
N LYS A 449 -8.25 -10.84 20.23
CA LYS A 449 -9.70 -10.91 20.00
C LYS A 449 -10.16 -9.84 19.00
N ASN A 450 -9.63 -8.62 19.10
CA ASN A 450 -9.91 -7.55 18.14
C ASN A 450 -9.37 -7.91 16.74
N ILE A 451 -8.14 -8.41 16.63
CA ILE A 451 -7.54 -8.85 15.36
C ILE A 451 -8.33 -10.00 14.71
N LEU A 452 -8.83 -10.96 15.51
CA LEU A 452 -9.62 -12.07 15.01
C LEU A 452 -10.94 -11.64 14.35
N SER A 453 -11.50 -10.49 14.76
CA SER A 453 -12.74 -9.96 14.17
C SER A 453 -12.59 -9.53 12.71
N VAL A 454 -11.37 -9.28 12.24
CA VAL A 454 -11.05 -8.83 10.87
C VAL A 454 -10.32 -9.89 10.04
N VAL A 455 -10.31 -11.16 10.47
CA VAL A 455 -9.69 -12.26 9.68
C VAL A 455 -10.40 -12.48 8.34
N SER A 456 -11.71 -12.23 8.30
CA SER A 456 -12.56 -12.41 7.11
C SER A 456 -12.74 -11.12 6.31
N ASP A 457 -11.80 -10.18 6.42
CA ASP A 457 -11.83 -8.91 5.70
C ASP A 457 -11.95 -9.08 4.19
N GLY A 458 -12.66 -8.17 3.51
CA GLY A 458 -12.68 -8.15 2.05
C GLY A 458 -11.30 -7.81 1.48
N SER A 459 -10.56 -6.93 2.15
CA SER A 459 -9.29 -6.44 1.63
C SER A 459 -8.13 -7.41 1.89
N PRO A 460 -7.40 -7.84 0.84
CA PRO A 460 -6.18 -8.61 1.01
C PRO A 460 -5.09 -7.86 1.80
N LEU A 461 -5.09 -6.52 1.74
CA LEU A 461 -4.15 -5.67 2.47
C LEU A 461 -4.31 -5.86 3.98
N VAL A 462 -5.54 -5.83 4.48
CA VAL A 462 -5.86 -6.02 5.90
C VAL A 462 -5.53 -7.46 6.33
N ARG A 463 -5.97 -8.46 5.56
CA ARG A 463 -5.70 -9.88 5.89
C ARG A 463 -4.22 -10.24 5.90
N ALA A 464 -3.40 -9.60 5.08
CA ALA A 464 -1.95 -9.78 5.14
C ALA A 464 -1.37 -9.30 6.48
N GLU A 465 -1.78 -8.13 6.96
CA GLU A 465 -1.36 -7.61 8.27
C GLU A 465 -1.92 -8.42 9.43
N VAL A 466 -3.15 -8.96 9.31
CA VAL A 466 -3.71 -9.90 10.29
C VAL A 466 -2.86 -11.17 10.39
N ALA A 467 -2.42 -11.71 9.25
CA ALA A 467 -1.54 -12.88 9.24
C ALA A 467 -0.19 -12.58 9.92
N VAL A 468 0.39 -11.40 9.69
CA VAL A 468 1.63 -10.96 10.34
C VAL A 468 1.45 -10.79 11.86
N ALA A 469 0.37 -10.14 12.28
CA ALA A 469 0.06 -9.96 13.70
C ALA A 469 -0.20 -11.30 14.41
N LEU A 470 -0.92 -12.24 13.77
CA LEU A 470 -1.10 -13.61 14.26
C LEU A 470 0.22 -14.38 14.30
N ALA A 471 1.17 -14.11 13.39
CA ALA A 471 2.51 -14.70 13.44
C ALA A 471 3.28 -14.25 14.68
N ARG A 472 3.24 -12.94 15.00
CA ARG A 472 3.85 -12.36 16.20
C ARG A 472 3.25 -12.99 17.47
N PHE A 473 1.92 -13.04 17.55
CA PHE A 473 1.22 -13.72 18.64
C PHE A 473 1.60 -15.20 18.75
N ALA A 474 1.64 -15.91 17.61
CA ALA A 474 1.96 -17.33 17.58
C ALA A 474 3.38 -17.65 18.03
N PHE A 475 4.30 -16.72 17.82
CA PHE A 475 5.67 -16.82 18.27
C PHE A 475 5.76 -16.61 19.79
N GLY A 476 5.13 -15.58 20.35
CA GLY A 476 5.10 -15.35 21.81
C GLY A 476 4.37 -16.46 22.58
N HIS A 477 3.24 -16.96 22.05
CA HIS A 477 2.38 -17.95 22.72
C HIS A 477 2.58 -19.39 22.20
N ASN A 478 3.75 -19.68 21.63
CA ASN A 478 4.02 -20.92 20.89
C ASN A 478 3.73 -22.20 21.69
N LYS A 479 4.09 -22.23 22.99
CA LYS A 479 3.87 -23.38 23.88
C LYS A 479 2.39 -23.74 24.01
N HIS A 480 1.53 -22.73 24.18
CA HIS A 480 0.08 -22.92 24.32
C HIS A 480 -0.56 -23.34 23.00
N LEU A 481 -0.20 -22.68 21.90
CA LEU A 481 -0.71 -23.00 20.57
C LEU A 481 -0.31 -24.41 20.11
N LYS A 482 0.91 -24.87 20.40
CA LYS A 482 1.34 -26.26 20.12
C LYS A 482 0.50 -27.28 20.88
N SER A 483 0.20 -27.02 22.15
CA SER A 483 -0.64 -27.91 22.97
C SER A 483 -2.06 -28.03 22.40
N VAL A 484 -2.68 -26.90 22.04
CA VAL A 484 -4.04 -26.86 21.48
C VAL A 484 -4.05 -27.45 20.06
N ALA A 485 -3.05 -27.17 19.23
CA ALA A 485 -2.90 -27.76 17.90
C ALA A 485 -2.77 -29.28 17.95
N ALA A 486 -2.01 -29.83 18.90
CA ALA A 486 -1.91 -31.28 19.10
C ALA A 486 -3.24 -31.92 19.52
N ALA A 487 -4.10 -31.19 20.24
CA ALA A 487 -5.45 -31.62 20.55
C ALA A 487 -6.39 -31.53 19.34
N TYR A 488 -6.24 -30.49 18.51
CA TYR A 488 -7.04 -30.27 17.30
C TYR A 488 -6.71 -31.25 16.16
N LEU A 489 -5.43 -31.62 16.00
CA LEU A 489 -4.95 -32.55 14.96
C LEU A 489 -5.09 -34.03 15.34
N LYS A 490 -5.42 -34.36 16.60
CA LYS A 490 -5.76 -35.74 16.95
C LYS A 490 -7.04 -36.13 16.21
N PRO A 491 -7.03 -37.17 15.36
CA PRO A 491 -8.29 -37.69 14.81
C PRO A 491 -9.17 -38.06 16.01
N GLN A 492 -10.36 -37.46 16.08
CA GLN A 492 -11.39 -37.92 17.01
C GLN A 492 -11.48 -39.44 16.88
N PRO A 493 -11.30 -40.22 17.96
CA PRO A 493 -11.61 -41.64 17.89
C PRO A 493 -13.08 -41.74 17.52
N ASN A 494 -13.41 -42.58 16.54
CA ASN A 494 -14.79 -42.88 16.15
C ASN A 494 -15.62 -43.29 17.38
N SER A 495 -16.25 -42.33 18.04
CA SER A 495 -17.33 -42.55 18.99
C SER A 495 -18.51 -41.73 18.51
N LEU A 496 -19.32 -42.38 17.67
CA LEU A 496 -20.79 -42.30 17.58
C LEU A 496 -21.24 -43.06 16.30
N LEU A 497 -20.89 -44.34 16.21
CA LEU A 497 -21.62 -45.31 15.38
C LEU A 497 -22.72 -45.93 16.23
N THR A 498 -23.86 -45.24 16.35
CA THR A 498 -25.16 -45.84 16.70
C THR A 498 -26.27 -44.86 16.35
N ALA A 499 -26.68 -44.87 15.08
CA ALA A 499 -28.05 -44.62 14.63
C ALA A 499 -28.13 -44.92 13.13
N LEU A 500 -28.36 -46.18 12.77
CA LEU A 500 -28.90 -46.52 11.46
C LEU A 500 -30.41 -46.17 11.49
N PRO A 501 -30.93 -45.29 10.62
CA PRO A 501 -32.36 -45.24 10.39
C PRO A 501 -32.75 -46.42 9.50
N SER A 502 -33.57 -47.32 10.05
CA SER A 502 -34.26 -48.35 9.29
C SER A 502 -35.34 -47.67 8.43
N PHE A 503 -35.13 -47.62 7.11
CA PHE A 503 -36.18 -47.21 6.17
C PHE A 503 -37.13 -48.37 5.90
N THR A 504 -38.31 -48.32 6.52
CA THR A 504 -39.50 -49.07 6.12
C THR A 504 -40.02 -48.54 4.79
N VAL A 505 -39.92 -49.34 3.73
CA VAL A 505 -40.56 -49.08 2.43
C VAL A 505 -42.04 -49.43 2.52
N LYS A 506 -42.92 -48.43 2.50
CA LYS A 506 -44.35 -48.60 2.18
C LYS A 506 -44.51 -48.58 0.66
N GLY A 507 -44.55 -49.75 0.03
CA GLY A 507 -44.97 -49.91 -1.36
C GLY A 507 -46.46 -50.24 -1.42
N SER A 508 -47.28 -49.32 -1.94
CA SER A 508 -48.64 -49.61 -2.39
C SER A 508 -48.56 -50.22 -3.79
N GLY A 509 -49.26 -51.34 -3.97
CA GLY A 509 -49.12 -52.21 -5.14
C GLY A 509 -49.83 -51.72 -6.41
N SER A 510 -49.42 -52.33 -7.52
CA SER A 510 -50.32 -52.83 -8.57
C SER A 510 -49.57 -53.90 -9.37
N GLY A 511 -50.24 -55.03 -9.64
CA GLY A 511 -49.76 -56.15 -10.46
C GLY A 511 -49.43 -55.71 -11.89
N TYR A 512 -48.71 -56.50 -12.70
CA TYR A 512 -49.13 -57.81 -13.18
C TYR A 512 -47.92 -58.69 -13.64
N THR A 513 -48.06 -59.99 -13.37
CA THR A 513 -47.63 -61.18 -14.14
C THR A 513 -46.15 -61.45 -14.50
N THR A 514 -45.65 -62.53 -13.90
CA THR A 514 -44.51 -63.43 -14.22
C THR A 514 -44.74 -64.24 -15.53
N PRO A 515 -43.90 -65.23 -15.98
CA PRO A 515 -42.62 -65.75 -15.44
C PRO A 515 -41.50 -66.12 -16.48
N THR A 516 -40.32 -66.46 -15.92
CA THR A 516 -39.39 -67.58 -16.25
C THR A 516 -38.31 -67.55 -17.37
N GLN A 517 -37.09 -67.93 -16.92
CA GLN A 517 -36.01 -68.74 -17.54
C GLN A 517 -35.01 -68.07 -18.52
N PHE A 518 -33.71 -68.01 -18.16
CA PHE A 518 -32.66 -68.94 -18.63
C PHE A 518 -31.29 -68.66 -17.96
N MET A 519 -30.48 -69.71 -17.84
CA MET A 519 -29.19 -69.85 -17.14
C MET A 519 -27.95 -69.55 -18.05
N PRO A 520 -26.71 -69.55 -17.51
CA PRO A 520 -25.57 -68.73 -17.95
C PRO A 520 -24.42 -69.51 -18.64
N HIS A 521 -23.51 -68.80 -19.31
CA HIS A 521 -22.15 -69.23 -19.72
C HIS A 521 -21.22 -67.99 -19.57
N GLY A 522 -19.97 -68.01 -19.08
CA GLY A 522 -19.02 -69.07 -18.73
C GLY A 522 -17.74 -68.97 -19.57
N SER A 523 -16.64 -68.40 -19.03
CA SER A 523 -15.21 -68.62 -19.39
C SER A 523 -14.33 -67.82 -18.40
N ILE A 524 -13.61 -68.34 -17.38
CA ILE A 524 -12.42 -69.24 -17.33
C ILE A 524 -11.21 -68.61 -18.08
N VAL A 525 -10.31 -67.81 -17.44
CA VAL A 525 -9.13 -68.11 -16.51
C VAL A 525 -7.80 -68.25 -17.32
N PRO A 526 -6.53 -68.12 -16.82
CA PRO A 526 -5.93 -67.81 -15.49
C PRO A 526 -4.75 -66.78 -15.47
N SER A 527 -4.28 -66.40 -14.27
CA SER A 527 -2.97 -66.82 -13.66
C SER A 527 -2.19 -65.74 -12.88
N THR A 528 -1.99 -66.07 -11.58
CA THR A 528 -0.73 -65.99 -10.76
C THR A 528 -0.12 -64.60 -10.50
N ILE A 529 0.28 -64.19 -9.28
CA ILE A 529 1.27 -64.76 -8.35
C ILE A 529 1.11 -64.05 -6.99
N ALA A 530 1.18 -64.80 -5.88
CA ALA A 530 1.50 -64.31 -4.53
C ALA A 530 2.99 -64.56 -4.22
N PRO A 531 3.59 -63.93 -3.19
CA PRO A 531 3.88 -64.76 -2.01
C PRO A 531 3.70 -64.09 -0.64
N LEU A 532 3.67 -64.99 0.34
CA LEU A 532 3.36 -64.88 1.76
C LEU A 532 4.58 -64.65 2.70
N HIS A 533 4.25 -64.41 3.97
CA HIS A 533 4.83 -64.96 5.23
C HIS A 533 5.83 -64.16 6.08
N ARG A 534 5.45 -63.87 7.35
CA ARG A 534 5.94 -64.51 8.62
C ARG A 534 5.16 -63.95 9.83
N VAL A 535 4.46 -64.76 10.66
CA VAL A 535 4.86 -65.53 11.87
C VAL A 535 5.27 -64.60 13.05
N GLY A 536 4.79 -64.69 14.30
CA GLY A 536 3.87 -65.62 14.97
C GLY A 536 3.65 -65.29 16.47
N ASP A 537 2.61 -65.91 17.05
CA ASP A 537 2.38 -66.47 18.40
C ASP A 537 2.64 -65.69 19.71
N ASN A 538 1.58 -65.46 20.52
CA ASN A 538 1.24 -66.31 21.69
C ASN A 538 0.12 -65.72 22.62
N THR A 539 -0.91 -66.55 22.84
CA THR A 539 -2.00 -66.57 23.86
C THR A 539 -1.49 -66.79 25.32
N PRO A 540 -2.27 -66.69 26.44
CA PRO A 540 -3.62 -67.30 26.58
C PRO A 540 -4.68 -66.74 27.58
N SER A 541 -5.85 -67.41 27.48
CA SER A 541 -6.87 -67.75 28.50
C SER A 541 -7.83 -66.64 28.98
N ALA A 542 -9.12 -66.66 28.58
CA ALA A 542 -10.25 -67.50 29.06
C ALA A 542 -10.94 -66.82 30.29
N VAL A 543 -12.27 -66.67 30.38
CA VAL A 543 -13.32 -67.70 30.46
C VAL A 543 -14.70 -67.00 30.37
N ARG A 544 -15.65 -67.64 29.65
CA ARG A 544 -17.13 -67.83 29.83
C ARG A 544 -17.88 -67.03 30.90
N ASP A 545 -19.18 -66.78 30.88
CA ASP A 545 -20.43 -67.18 30.17
C ASP A 545 -21.42 -66.05 30.59
N GLY A 546 -22.55 -65.70 30.00
CA GLY A 546 -23.50 -66.39 29.16
C GLY A 546 -24.91 -65.85 29.51
N ARG A 547 -25.76 -65.81 28.49
CA ARG A 547 -27.24 -65.84 28.52
C ARG A 547 -28.05 -64.54 28.56
N VAL A 548 -29.01 -64.61 27.64
CA VAL A 548 -30.10 -63.73 27.21
C VAL A 548 -31.34 -63.94 28.09
N SER A 549 -32.28 -62.98 28.02
CA SER A 549 -33.74 -63.04 28.31
C SER A 549 -34.13 -62.32 29.61
N THR A 550 -35.23 -61.58 29.77
CA THR A 550 -36.39 -61.16 28.95
C THR A 550 -37.21 -60.19 29.84
N SER A 551 -38.14 -59.46 29.21
CA SER A 551 -39.43 -58.96 29.75
C SER A 551 -39.49 -57.76 30.72
N SER A 552 -40.16 -56.71 30.22
CA SER A 552 -40.95 -55.70 30.96
C SER A 552 -42.10 -56.35 31.77
N PRO A 553 -42.81 -55.64 32.67
CA PRO A 553 -43.95 -54.82 32.23
C PRO A 553 -44.32 -53.58 33.09
N LEU A 554 -45.36 -52.89 32.57
CA LEU A 554 -46.12 -51.69 32.98
C LEU A 554 -46.61 -51.61 34.45
N ALA A 555 -46.88 -50.37 34.92
CA ALA A 555 -48.19 -49.94 35.42
C ALA A 555 -48.30 -48.40 35.65
N THR A 556 -49.32 -47.78 35.06
CA THR A 556 -49.97 -46.47 35.30
C THR A 556 -50.99 -46.58 36.48
N PRO A 557 -51.92 -45.62 36.80
CA PRO A 557 -52.10 -44.17 36.49
C PRO A 557 -52.55 -43.28 37.70
N GLY A 558 -52.80 -41.98 37.47
CA GLY A 558 -53.75 -41.16 38.25
C GLY A 558 -53.47 -39.64 38.17
N VAL A 559 -54.15 -38.83 37.32
CA VAL A 559 -55.41 -38.06 37.59
C VAL A 559 -55.15 -36.88 38.57
N MET A 560 -55.46 -35.59 38.38
CA MET A 560 -56.29 -34.81 37.44
C MET A 560 -55.99 -33.29 37.60
N HIS A 561 -56.24 -32.54 36.51
CA HIS A 561 -56.74 -31.15 36.37
C HIS A 561 -56.17 -29.94 37.14
N GLY A 562 -55.87 -28.89 36.35
CA GLY A 562 -56.12 -27.49 36.74
C GLY A 562 -55.25 -26.43 36.03
N SER A 563 -55.55 -26.08 34.78
CA SER A 563 -55.19 -24.76 34.20
C SER A 563 -56.06 -23.66 34.86
N PRO A 564 -55.78 -22.33 34.80
CA PRO A 564 -55.53 -21.59 33.56
C PRO A 564 -54.53 -20.40 33.65
N LEU A 565 -54.19 -19.82 32.47
CA LEU A 565 -54.11 -18.38 32.07
C LEU A 565 -53.49 -17.39 33.08
N SER A 566 -52.80 -16.31 32.74
CA SER A 566 -52.30 -15.61 31.56
C SER A 566 -51.61 -14.35 32.15
N ASP A 567 -50.94 -13.59 31.30
CA ASP A 567 -50.74 -12.16 31.44
C ASP A 567 -49.67 -11.64 32.42
N ASP A 568 -48.56 -11.28 31.78
CA ASP A 568 -48.27 -9.88 31.44
C ASP A 568 -47.31 -9.09 32.34
N SER A 569 -46.46 -8.39 31.60
CA SER A 569 -45.88 -7.09 31.86
C SER A 569 -45.10 -6.83 33.16
N SER A 570 -43.82 -6.58 32.91
CA SER A 570 -43.19 -5.26 33.11
C SER A 570 -42.19 -5.10 34.26
N GLN A 571 -41.01 -4.69 33.79
CA GLN A 571 -40.26 -3.53 34.27
C GLN A 571 -39.39 -3.64 35.53
N HIS A 572 -38.11 -3.40 35.24
CA HIS A 572 -37.25 -2.48 35.99
C HIS A 572 -36.81 -2.89 37.40
N SER A 573 -35.58 -3.40 37.47
CA SER A 573 -34.41 -2.61 37.86
C SER A 573 -33.49 -3.31 38.85
N ASP A 574 -32.23 -3.33 38.44
CA ASP A 574 -31.04 -3.02 39.22
C ASP A 574 -30.90 -3.49 40.69
N SER A 575 -29.87 -4.32 40.85
CA SER A 575 -28.75 -4.11 41.79
C SER A 575 -29.04 -4.05 43.29
N GLY A 576 -28.54 -5.05 44.04
CA GLY A 576 -28.48 -4.93 45.50
C GLY A 576 -28.10 -6.20 46.27
N ILE A 577 -26.82 -6.53 46.19
CA ILE A 577 -25.95 -7.32 47.07
C ILE A 577 -26.48 -7.73 48.48
N VAL A 578 -26.06 -8.95 48.88
CA VAL A 578 -25.76 -9.48 50.24
C VAL A 578 -26.83 -10.38 50.89
N ALA A 579 -26.55 -11.69 50.97
CA ALA A 579 -26.25 -12.37 52.24
C ALA A 579 -26.00 -13.88 52.08
N ASP A 580 -24.85 -14.27 52.65
CA ASP A 580 -24.28 -15.59 52.94
C ASP A 580 -25.26 -16.73 53.36
N SER A 581 -24.87 -17.99 53.08
CA SER A 581 -24.09 -18.77 54.07
C SER A 581 -24.02 -20.30 53.82
N ILE A 582 -22.82 -20.84 54.15
CA ILE A 582 -22.45 -22.21 54.60
C ILE A 582 -22.32 -23.31 53.51
N SER A 583 -21.12 -23.59 52.96
CA SER A 583 -19.98 -24.37 53.50
C SER A 583 -20.25 -25.87 53.73
N ASN A 584 -19.54 -26.71 52.97
CA ASN A 584 -18.70 -27.76 53.56
C ASN A 584 -17.48 -28.03 52.68
N GLY A 585 -16.31 -27.86 53.28
CA GLY A 585 -15.03 -27.80 52.60
C GLY A 585 -14.36 -29.15 52.31
N THR A 586 -13.46 -29.11 51.35
CA THR A 586 -12.27 -29.97 51.35
C THR A 586 -11.11 -29.11 50.85
N VAL A 587 -10.17 -28.85 51.76
CA VAL A 587 -8.93 -28.13 51.48
C VAL A 587 -8.02 -29.06 50.68
N ASN A 588 -7.55 -28.60 49.51
CA ASN A 588 -6.29 -29.06 48.95
C ASN A 588 -5.61 -27.91 48.20
N HIS A 589 -4.41 -27.58 48.69
CA HIS A 589 -3.45 -26.69 48.07
C HIS A 589 -3.09 -27.19 46.66
N HIS A 590 -3.17 -26.31 45.66
CA HIS A 590 -2.16 -26.09 44.62
C HIS A 590 -2.66 -24.95 43.72
N SER A 591 -1.98 -23.81 43.83
CA SER A 591 -2.03 -22.70 42.88
C SER A 591 -1.71 -23.22 41.47
N ARG A 592 -2.66 -23.06 40.56
CA ARG A 592 -2.47 -23.28 39.12
C ARG A 592 -2.82 -21.96 38.42
N PRO A 593 -1.93 -21.39 37.60
CA PRO A 593 -2.27 -20.20 36.81
C PRO A 593 -3.47 -20.56 35.93
N ARG A 594 -4.50 -19.73 35.89
CA ARG A 594 -5.63 -19.92 34.98
C ARG A 594 -5.12 -19.58 33.57
N PRO A 595 -4.98 -20.56 32.65
CA PRO A 595 -4.54 -20.26 31.30
C PRO A 595 -5.60 -19.41 30.58
N LEU A 596 -5.18 -18.63 29.57
CA LEU A 596 -6.07 -18.11 28.52
C LEU A 596 -7.10 -19.19 28.16
N ASP A 597 -8.35 -18.79 27.94
CA ASP A 597 -9.41 -19.75 27.64
C ASP A 597 -8.99 -20.58 26.41
N ASN A 598 -8.93 -21.91 26.53
CA ASN A 598 -8.52 -22.82 25.43
C ASN A 598 -9.31 -22.54 24.13
N ALA A 599 -10.50 -21.94 24.26
CA ALA A 599 -11.32 -21.44 23.18
C ALA A 599 -10.63 -20.37 22.31
N LEU A 600 -9.91 -19.39 22.89
CA LEU A 600 -9.27 -18.30 22.14
C LEU A 600 -8.10 -18.81 21.29
N TYR A 601 -7.25 -19.67 21.85
CA TYR A 601 -6.19 -20.32 21.07
C TYR A 601 -6.75 -21.22 19.97
N SER A 602 -7.88 -21.89 20.22
CA SER A 602 -8.58 -22.67 19.19
C SER A 602 -9.10 -21.79 18.06
N GLN A 603 -9.66 -20.61 18.39
CA GLN A 603 -10.07 -19.60 17.39
C GLN A 603 -8.89 -19.08 16.59
N CYS A 604 -7.73 -18.86 17.21
CA CYS A 604 -6.51 -18.47 16.51
C CYS A 604 -6.07 -19.53 15.48
N ILE A 605 -6.06 -20.81 15.86
CA ILE A 605 -5.71 -21.91 14.94
C ILE A 605 -6.71 -21.99 13.78
N LEU A 606 -8.01 -21.83 14.06
CA LEU A 606 -9.03 -21.77 13.01
C LEU A 606 -8.78 -20.61 12.05
N ALA A 607 -8.50 -19.41 12.57
CA ALA A 607 -8.17 -18.23 11.76
C ALA A 607 -6.93 -18.47 10.89
N MET A 608 -5.87 -19.06 11.43
CA MET A 608 -4.66 -19.42 10.68
C MET A 608 -4.95 -20.44 9.57
N CYS A 609 -5.82 -21.42 9.83
CA CYS A 609 -6.27 -22.39 8.82
C CYS A 609 -7.11 -21.73 7.72
N THR A 610 -7.97 -20.77 8.07
CA THR A 610 -8.75 -19.98 7.11
C THR A 610 -7.81 -19.18 6.21
N LEU A 611 -6.84 -18.46 6.81
CA LEU A 611 -5.83 -17.71 6.06
C LEU A 611 -4.95 -18.61 5.19
N ALA A 612 -4.70 -19.86 5.57
CA ALA A 612 -3.91 -20.80 4.76
C ALA A 612 -4.63 -21.30 3.49
N LYS A 613 -5.97 -21.20 3.46
CA LYS A 613 -6.84 -21.56 2.33
C LYS A 613 -7.39 -20.33 1.59
N ASP A 614 -6.77 -19.18 1.81
CA ASP A 614 -7.27 -17.91 1.32
C ASP A 614 -7.35 -17.84 -0.22
N PRO A 615 -8.38 -17.17 -0.79
CA PRO A 615 -8.50 -17.00 -2.24
C PRO A 615 -7.32 -16.26 -2.89
N SER A 616 -6.65 -15.38 -2.14
CA SER A 616 -5.40 -14.72 -2.53
C SER A 616 -4.20 -15.63 -2.26
N PRO A 617 -3.42 -16.01 -3.29
CA PRO A 617 -2.26 -16.89 -3.12
C PRO A 617 -1.21 -16.36 -2.13
N ARG A 618 -1.05 -15.03 -2.05
CA ARG A 618 -0.10 -14.39 -1.13
C ARG A 618 -0.52 -14.57 0.33
N ILE A 619 -1.80 -14.38 0.63
CA ILE A 619 -2.33 -14.54 1.99
C ILE A 619 -2.32 -16.01 2.38
N ALA A 620 -2.68 -16.88 1.45
CA ALA A 620 -2.57 -18.33 1.62
C ALA A 620 -1.16 -18.77 2.00
N ALA A 621 -0.13 -18.20 1.35
CA ALA A 621 1.26 -18.44 1.70
C ALA A 621 1.63 -17.91 3.09
N LEU A 622 1.16 -16.71 3.47
CA LEU A 622 1.36 -16.16 4.81
C LEU A 622 0.71 -17.04 5.88
N GLY A 623 -0.55 -17.43 5.71
CA GLY A 623 -1.25 -18.33 6.64
C GLY A 623 -0.53 -19.67 6.82
N ARG A 624 -0.04 -20.27 5.72
CA ARG A 624 0.80 -21.48 5.79
C ARG A 624 2.12 -21.26 6.54
N ARG A 625 2.75 -20.09 6.38
CA ARG A 625 3.95 -19.72 7.16
C ARG A 625 3.63 -19.58 8.65
N VAL A 626 2.51 -18.99 9.03
CA VAL A 626 2.08 -18.91 10.44
C VAL A 626 1.86 -20.30 11.05
N LEU A 627 1.18 -21.20 10.31
CA LEU A 627 1.00 -22.59 10.74
C LEU A 627 2.34 -23.32 10.94
N SER A 628 3.33 -23.04 10.09
CA SER A 628 4.67 -23.64 10.22
C SER A 628 5.41 -23.19 11.49
N ILE A 629 5.20 -21.94 11.97
CA ILE A 629 5.77 -21.44 13.24
C ILE A 629 5.26 -22.26 14.44
N ILE A 630 4.02 -22.75 14.36
CA ILE A 630 3.39 -23.60 15.38
C ILE A 630 3.81 -25.07 15.21
N GLY A 631 4.51 -25.43 14.13
CA GLY A 631 4.93 -26.81 13.82
C GLY A 631 3.85 -27.63 13.11
N ILE A 632 2.89 -26.97 12.45
CA ILE A 632 1.87 -27.61 11.62
C ILE A 632 2.33 -27.54 10.15
N GLU A 633 3.02 -28.57 9.68
CA GLU A 633 3.34 -28.72 8.26
C GLU A 633 2.12 -29.31 7.53
N GLN A 634 1.44 -28.50 6.71
CA GLN A 634 0.44 -29.05 5.78
C GLN A 634 1.17 -29.84 4.68
N VAL A 635 0.89 -31.15 4.59
CA VAL A 635 1.34 -32.01 3.49
C VAL A 635 0.74 -31.46 2.18
N VAL A 636 1.54 -30.72 1.43
CA VAL A 636 1.19 -30.33 0.06
C VAL A 636 1.21 -31.60 -0.79
N ALA A 637 0.04 -32.02 -1.29
CA ALA A 637 -0.03 -32.95 -2.41
C ALA A 637 0.66 -32.28 -3.60
N LYS A 638 1.93 -32.62 -3.84
CA LYS A 638 2.65 -32.20 -5.05
C LYS A 638 1.88 -32.74 -6.26
N SER A 639 1.36 -31.83 -7.08
CA SER A 639 0.96 -32.16 -8.45
C SER A 639 2.18 -32.73 -9.19
N VAL A 640 2.05 -33.96 -9.66
CA VAL A 640 3.04 -34.63 -10.49
C VAL A 640 3.06 -33.91 -11.84
N LYS A 641 4.09 -33.09 -12.09
CA LYS A 641 4.36 -32.57 -13.44
C LYS A 641 4.65 -33.76 -14.36
N SER A 642 3.78 -33.99 -15.33
CA SER A 642 4.03 -34.89 -16.44
C SER A 642 5.18 -34.35 -17.30
N THR A 643 6.25 -35.13 -17.39
CA THR A 643 7.32 -34.99 -18.37
C THR A 643 6.75 -34.98 -19.79
N ALA A 644 6.97 -33.88 -20.53
CA ALA A 644 6.84 -33.85 -21.98
C ALA A 644 8.03 -33.10 -22.60
N GLY A 645 8.86 -33.86 -23.32
CA GLY A 645 9.50 -33.45 -24.57
C GLY A 645 10.53 -32.31 -24.55
N SER A 646 11.80 -32.70 -24.49
CA SER A 646 12.93 -31.89 -24.96
C SER A 646 12.78 -31.56 -26.46
N GLN A 647 12.89 -30.29 -26.84
CA GLN A 647 13.49 -29.90 -28.12
C GLN A 647 14.23 -28.56 -27.99
N LEU A 648 15.39 -28.53 -28.64
CA LEU A 648 16.46 -27.55 -28.58
C LEU A 648 16.19 -26.29 -29.42
N THR A 649 16.77 -25.18 -28.93
CA THR A 649 17.34 -24.02 -29.64
C THR A 649 16.43 -23.16 -30.53
N GLU A 650 16.28 -21.88 -30.17
CA GLU A 650 17.01 -20.80 -30.85
C GLU A 650 17.02 -19.49 -30.03
N SER A 651 18.16 -18.82 -30.11
CA SER A 651 18.53 -17.56 -29.47
C SER A 651 17.85 -16.36 -30.13
N ALA A 652 17.21 -15.49 -29.33
CA ALA A 652 16.89 -14.13 -29.74
C ALA A 652 17.19 -13.15 -28.61
N THR A 653 17.88 -12.08 -29.00
CA THR A 653 18.52 -11.01 -28.24
C THR A 653 17.57 -10.18 -27.37
N ASN A 654 18.00 -9.89 -26.15
CA ASN A 654 17.43 -8.84 -25.30
C ASN A 654 17.57 -7.48 -25.97
N THR A 655 16.45 -6.89 -26.39
CA THR A 655 16.32 -5.47 -26.68
C THR A 655 15.43 -4.84 -25.62
N ASN A 656 16.01 -3.97 -24.80
CA ASN A 656 15.31 -3.03 -23.93
C ASN A 656 14.28 -2.24 -24.76
N PRO A 657 13.03 -2.06 -24.30
CA PRO A 657 12.24 -0.94 -24.76
C PRO A 657 12.69 0.30 -23.97
N SER A 658 13.40 1.15 -24.70
CA SER A 658 13.72 2.52 -24.39
C SER A 658 12.50 3.36 -24.00
N LEU A 659 12.72 4.25 -23.04
CA LEU A 659 12.04 5.54 -22.87
C LEU A 659 11.68 6.20 -24.21
N THR A 660 10.40 6.42 -24.44
CA THR A 660 9.83 7.37 -25.41
C THR A 660 8.49 7.81 -24.81
N GLY A 661 8.14 9.07 -24.59
CA GLY A 661 8.65 10.31 -25.15
C GLY A 661 7.45 11.20 -25.45
N LEU A 662 7.26 12.23 -24.63
CA LEU A 662 6.71 13.57 -24.93
C LEU A 662 5.56 13.70 -25.96
N ALA A 663 4.48 14.35 -25.52
CA ALA A 663 3.81 15.37 -26.33
C ALA A 663 3.49 16.60 -25.46
N ARG A 664 4.23 17.67 -25.72
CA ARG A 664 3.97 19.06 -25.28
C ARG A 664 3.08 19.73 -26.33
N SER A 665 2.15 20.61 -25.95
CA SER A 665 2.10 22.00 -26.47
C SER A 665 0.97 22.85 -25.89
N SER A 666 1.38 23.96 -25.26
CA SER A 666 0.87 25.36 -25.28
C SER A 666 -0.59 25.70 -25.62
N SER A 667 -1.25 26.46 -24.73
CA SER A 667 -1.81 27.81 -25.02
C SER A 667 -2.31 28.54 -23.75
N TRP A 668 -1.70 29.68 -23.45
CA TRP A 668 -2.10 30.76 -22.51
C TRP A 668 -3.46 31.42 -22.93
N PHE A 669 -4.22 32.25 -22.19
CA PHE A 669 -4.08 33.18 -21.03
C PHE A 669 -5.49 33.34 -20.38
N ASP A 670 -5.63 33.71 -19.10
CA ASP A 670 -5.77 35.13 -18.69
C ASP A 670 -5.91 35.35 -17.16
N MET A 671 -5.45 36.54 -16.74
CA MET A 671 -5.19 37.05 -15.38
C MET A 671 -6.43 37.37 -14.51
N ASN A 672 -6.33 37.32 -13.17
CA ASN A 672 -5.91 38.44 -12.29
C ASN A 672 -6.31 38.23 -10.81
N GLY A 673 -5.38 38.50 -9.88
CA GLY A 673 -5.67 39.16 -8.59
C GLY A 673 -5.84 38.32 -7.30
N GLY A 674 -4.79 38.34 -6.46
CA GLY A 674 -4.95 38.47 -5.00
C GLY A 674 -4.81 37.18 -4.15
N HIS A 675 -3.76 37.14 -3.33
CA HIS A 675 -3.56 36.25 -2.17
C HIS A 675 -3.80 34.74 -2.38
N LEU A 676 -2.72 34.01 -2.67
CA LEU A 676 -2.71 32.55 -2.55
C LEU A 676 -2.34 32.14 -1.11
N PRO A 677 -3.25 31.55 -0.31
CA PRO A 677 -2.83 30.47 0.57
C PRO A 677 -2.43 29.30 -0.32
N LEU A 678 -1.23 28.73 -0.11
CA LEU A 678 -0.85 27.43 -0.67
C LEU A 678 -1.81 26.38 -0.11
N THR A 679 -2.97 26.19 -0.74
CA THR A 679 -3.87 25.09 -0.42
C THR A 679 -3.28 23.85 -1.06
N PHE A 680 -2.44 23.16 -0.29
CA PHE A 680 -2.20 21.73 -0.46
C PHE A 680 -3.58 21.09 -0.33
N ARG A 681 -4.17 20.77 -1.48
CA ARG A 681 -5.31 19.90 -1.57
C ARG A 681 -4.82 18.76 -2.43
N THR A 682 -4.73 17.58 -1.84
CA THR A 682 -5.02 16.39 -2.65
C THR A 682 -6.36 16.65 -3.36
N PRO A 683 -6.50 16.29 -4.65
CA PRO A 683 -7.79 16.45 -5.31
C PRO A 683 -8.82 15.77 -4.40
N PRO A 684 -9.86 16.48 -3.94
CA PRO A 684 -10.91 15.83 -3.19
C PRO A 684 -11.37 14.65 -4.04
N VAL A 685 -11.53 13.48 -3.41
CA VAL A 685 -12.39 12.42 -3.95
C VAL A 685 -13.78 13.05 -4.02
N SER A 686 -13.99 13.83 -5.08
CA SER A 686 -15.18 14.62 -5.26
C SER A 686 -16.29 13.60 -5.48
N PRO A 687 -17.45 13.75 -4.84
CA PRO A 687 -18.61 12.97 -5.21
C PRO A 687 -18.82 13.17 -6.72
N PRO A 688 -19.04 12.09 -7.50
CA PRO A 688 -19.11 12.19 -8.95
C PRO A 688 -20.15 13.24 -9.33
N ARG A 689 -19.74 14.19 -10.19
CA ARG A 689 -20.68 15.07 -10.88
C ARG A 689 -21.70 14.18 -11.60
N PRO A 690 -22.99 14.56 -11.63
CA PRO A 690 -24.03 13.70 -12.16
C PRO A 690 -23.83 13.46 -13.66
N SER A 691 -23.39 12.25 -14.02
CA SER A 691 -23.40 11.71 -15.37
C SER A 691 -24.84 11.43 -15.80
N TYR A 692 -25.15 11.64 -17.08
CA TYR A 692 -26.50 11.55 -17.64
C TYR A 692 -27.03 10.11 -17.77
N LEU A 693 -26.21 9.09 -17.48
CA LEU A 693 -26.67 7.78 -17.00
C LEU A 693 -26.71 7.86 -15.47
N THR A 694 -27.91 8.00 -14.91
CA THR A 694 -28.13 8.23 -13.48
C THR A 694 -27.39 7.19 -12.60
N GLY A 695 -26.22 7.56 -12.07
CA GLY A 695 -25.57 7.01 -10.88
C GLY A 695 -24.70 5.75 -11.01
N MET A 696 -24.22 5.36 -12.20
CA MET A 696 -23.24 4.27 -12.30
C MET A 696 -21.91 4.69 -11.66
N ARG A 697 -21.67 4.17 -10.46
CA ARG A 697 -20.48 4.46 -9.65
C ARG A 697 -19.27 3.71 -10.21
N ARG A 698 -18.10 4.34 -10.16
CA ARG A 698 -16.80 3.70 -10.43
C ARG A 698 -16.20 3.20 -9.12
N VAL A 699 -15.71 1.96 -9.11
CA VAL A 699 -15.11 1.35 -7.91
C VAL A 699 -13.62 1.68 -7.88
N TYR A 700 -13.24 2.72 -7.14
CA TYR A 700 -11.86 3.26 -7.16
C TYR A 700 -10.86 2.42 -6.36
N SER A 701 -11.32 1.72 -5.32
CA SER A 701 -10.46 0.88 -4.46
C SER A 701 -9.71 -0.22 -5.24
N LEU A 702 -10.28 -0.65 -6.37
CA LEU A 702 -9.71 -1.70 -7.23
C LEU A 702 -8.67 -1.18 -8.24
N GLU A 703 -8.51 0.14 -8.39
CA GLU A 703 -7.64 0.76 -9.38
C GLU A 703 -6.29 1.23 -8.80
N PHE A 704 -6.26 1.63 -7.53
CA PHE A 704 -5.04 2.11 -6.84
C PHE A 704 -4.01 1.01 -6.54
N ARG A 705 -4.19 -0.18 -7.13
CA ARG A 705 -3.20 -1.26 -7.12
C ARG A 705 -2.58 -1.55 -8.52
N PRO A 706 -2.14 -0.56 -9.35
CA PRO A 706 -1.51 -0.88 -10.64
C PRO A 706 -0.15 -1.58 -10.47
N HIS A 707 0.38 -1.61 -9.26
CA HIS A 707 1.56 -2.38 -8.91
C HIS A 707 1.14 -3.40 -7.85
N LEU A 708 0.72 -4.57 -8.33
CA LEU A 708 0.97 -5.78 -7.59
C LEU A 708 2.38 -5.67 -7.01
N MET A 709 2.46 -5.87 -5.68
CA MET A 709 3.65 -6.14 -4.89
C MET A 709 4.40 -7.35 -5.47
N SER A 710 4.93 -7.13 -6.67
CA SER A 710 5.67 -8.01 -7.57
C SER A 710 7.00 -7.35 -7.90
N SER A 711 7.54 -6.62 -6.92
CA SER A 711 8.98 -6.52 -6.78
C SER A 711 9.43 -7.83 -6.12
N PRO A 712 10.13 -8.73 -6.83
CA PRO A 712 11.04 -9.62 -6.15
C PRO A 712 12.19 -8.73 -5.65
N ASP A 713 12.36 -8.66 -4.32
CA ASP A 713 13.63 -8.36 -3.66
C ASP A 713 14.62 -7.46 -4.43
N SER A 714 14.42 -6.15 -4.41
CA SER A 714 15.53 -5.21 -4.57
C SER A 714 16.10 -4.90 -3.18
N GLY A 715 16.85 -5.85 -2.65
CA GLY A 715 17.49 -5.78 -1.33
C GLY A 715 18.12 -7.11 -0.96
N LEU A 716 19.15 -7.52 -1.70
CA LEU A 716 20.10 -8.59 -1.43
C LEU A 716 19.93 -9.32 -0.07
N ALA A 717 19.27 -10.48 -0.08
CA ALA A 717 19.73 -11.75 0.50
C ALA A 717 18.55 -12.73 0.63
N ASP A 718 18.39 -13.59 -0.36
CA ASP A 718 17.59 -14.80 -0.26
C ASP A 718 18.55 -15.97 0.03
N PRO A 719 18.38 -16.75 1.12
CA PRO A 719 18.87 -18.11 1.14
C PRO A 719 17.70 -19.06 1.40
N VAL A 720 17.12 -19.58 0.33
CA VAL A 720 16.32 -20.80 0.41
C VAL A 720 17.15 -21.98 -0.12
N LEU A 721 17.30 -22.97 0.77
CA LEU A 721 17.74 -24.36 0.56
C LEU A 721 19.23 -24.63 0.27
N GLY A 722 19.99 -24.80 1.35
CA GLY A 722 21.27 -25.52 1.34
C GLY A 722 21.66 -26.02 2.73
N THR A 723 21.62 -27.34 2.93
CA THR A 723 22.37 -28.12 3.94
C THR A 723 22.44 -27.60 5.38
N ALA A 724 21.84 -28.35 6.31
CA ALA A 724 22.07 -28.24 7.74
C ALA A 724 23.57 -28.18 8.08
N GLY A 725 24.02 -26.99 8.48
CA GLY A 725 25.31 -26.71 9.09
C GLY A 725 25.09 -25.83 10.34
N PRO A 726 25.83 -26.02 11.44
CA PRO A 726 25.51 -25.39 12.71
C PRO A 726 26.14 -23.99 12.79
N SER A 727 25.40 -22.96 12.40
CA SER A 727 25.68 -21.56 12.75
C SER A 727 24.37 -20.79 12.85
N GLY A 728 24.06 -20.28 14.04
CA GLY A 728 22.73 -19.83 14.45
C GLY A 728 22.16 -18.64 13.67
N SER A 729 21.30 -18.92 12.70
CA SER A 729 20.26 -17.98 12.25
C SER A 729 19.24 -17.83 13.39
N SER A 730 19.01 -16.60 13.86
CA SER A 730 18.00 -16.31 14.90
C SER A 730 16.62 -16.86 14.49
N GLU A 731 15.93 -17.57 15.40
CA GLU A 731 14.58 -18.10 15.19
C GLU A 731 13.55 -17.01 14.80
N ARG A 732 13.86 -15.72 15.06
CA ARG A 732 13.01 -14.58 14.64
C ARG A 732 12.99 -14.33 13.14
N SER A 733 13.95 -14.85 12.36
CA SER A 733 13.96 -14.75 10.90
C SER A 733 12.78 -15.47 10.22
N PHE A 734 12.11 -16.39 10.94
CA PHE A 734 10.92 -17.09 10.46
C PHE A 734 9.65 -16.23 10.46
N LEU A 735 9.61 -15.09 11.17
CA LEU A 735 8.44 -14.21 11.17
C LEU A 735 8.25 -13.50 9.82
N PRO A 736 7.04 -13.49 9.24
CA PRO A 736 6.73 -12.64 8.10
C PRO A 736 6.78 -11.17 8.52
N GLN A 737 7.26 -10.31 7.61
CA GLN A 737 7.30 -8.86 7.84
C GLN A 737 6.03 -8.18 7.33
N SER A 738 5.63 -7.12 8.04
CA SER A 738 4.56 -6.21 7.62
C SER A 738 4.93 -5.48 6.34
N THR A 739 3.92 -5.18 5.51
CA THR A 739 4.10 -4.50 4.23
C THR A 739 3.40 -3.14 4.17
N ILE A 740 2.41 -2.90 5.02
CA ILE A 740 1.59 -1.68 5.01
C ILE A 740 2.44 -0.42 5.17
N TYR A 741 3.45 -0.41 6.05
CA TYR A 741 4.30 0.75 6.28
C TYR A 741 5.08 1.16 5.01
N ASN A 742 5.87 0.24 4.44
CA ASN A 742 6.69 0.51 3.25
C ASN A 742 5.83 0.86 2.03
N TRP A 743 4.69 0.18 1.87
CA TRP A 743 3.74 0.50 0.81
C TRP A 743 3.16 1.92 0.96
N SER A 744 2.82 2.30 2.20
CA SER A 744 2.28 3.63 2.51
C SER A 744 3.31 4.74 2.29
N CYS A 745 4.59 4.52 2.63
CA CYS A 745 5.69 5.46 2.35
C CYS A 745 5.75 5.86 0.87
N GLY A 746 5.37 4.95 -0.04
CA GLY A 746 5.30 5.20 -1.47
C GLY A 746 4.41 6.37 -1.86
N HIS A 747 3.41 6.74 -1.05
CA HIS A 747 2.56 7.91 -1.27
C HIS A 747 3.38 9.21 -1.33
N PHE A 748 4.30 9.42 -0.39
CA PHE A 748 5.07 10.67 -0.30
C PHE A 748 6.24 10.75 -1.28
N SER A 749 6.70 9.59 -1.78
CA SER A 749 7.72 9.52 -2.84
C SER A 749 7.21 9.99 -4.21
N LYS A 750 5.89 10.08 -4.40
CA LYS A 750 5.23 10.53 -5.63
C LYS A 750 4.92 12.03 -5.61
N PRO A 751 4.79 12.69 -6.76
CA PRO A 751 4.34 14.09 -6.83
C PRO A 751 2.96 14.28 -6.19
N LEU A 752 2.80 15.35 -5.42
CA LEU A 752 1.58 15.70 -4.67
C LEU A 752 0.93 17.00 -5.17
N LEU A 753 1.68 17.89 -5.80
CA LEU A 753 1.25 19.23 -6.23
C LEU A 753 0.67 19.24 -7.64
N THR A 754 0.98 18.23 -8.47
CA THR A 754 0.48 18.10 -9.83
C THR A 754 -0.68 17.12 -9.88
N ALA A 755 -1.79 17.50 -10.53
CA ALA A 755 -2.86 16.56 -10.85
C ALA A 755 -2.32 15.46 -11.78
N ALA A 756 -2.79 14.22 -11.61
CA ALA A 756 -2.38 13.13 -12.49
C ALA A 756 -2.96 13.36 -13.90
N ASP A 757 -2.09 13.56 -14.88
CA ASP A 757 -2.46 13.76 -16.30
C ASP A 757 -3.31 12.59 -16.85
N ASP A 758 -3.17 11.38 -16.31
CA ASP A 758 -3.97 10.19 -16.64
C ASP A 758 -5.49 10.41 -16.44
N SER A 759 -5.88 11.37 -15.60
CA SER A 759 -7.29 11.63 -15.30
C SER A 759 -8.09 12.11 -16.52
N GLU A 760 -7.52 12.89 -17.44
CA GLU A 760 -8.26 13.43 -18.58
C GLU A 760 -8.54 12.38 -19.66
N GLU A 761 -7.56 11.55 -20.02
CA GLU A 761 -7.77 10.48 -21.02
C GLU A 761 -8.79 9.45 -20.51
N ILE A 762 -8.70 9.11 -19.23
CA ILE A 762 -9.63 8.21 -18.56
C ILE A 762 -11.06 8.78 -18.60
N ILE A 763 -11.23 10.07 -18.33
CA ILE A 763 -12.53 10.75 -18.40
C ILE A 763 -13.06 10.76 -19.84
N ALA A 764 -12.23 11.11 -20.83
CA ALA A 764 -12.63 11.15 -22.23
C ALA A 764 -13.10 9.78 -22.74
N ARG A 765 -12.38 8.70 -22.39
CA ARG A 765 -12.73 7.32 -22.76
C ARG A 765 -14.06 6.88 -22.12
N ARG A 766 -14.30 7.28 -20.88
CA ARG A 766 -15.57 7.02 -20.18
C ARG A 766 -16.74 7.70 -20.87
N GLU A 767 -16.60 8.99 -21.17
CA GLU A 767 -17.65 9.77 -21.86
C GLU A 767 -17.99 9.17 -23.23
N GLU A 768 -17.00 8.71 -23.99
CA GLU A 768 -17.20 8.02 -25.27
C GLU A 768 -18.05 6.75 -25.10
N ARG A 769 -17.71 5.90 -24.12
CA ARG A 769 -18.44 4.65 -23.86
C ARG A 769 -19.84 4.87 -23.32
N GLU A 770 -20.04 5.88 -22.47
CA GLU A 770 -21.37 6.28 -21.99
C GLU A 770 -22.27 6.66 -23.18
N LYS A 771 -21.77 7.52 -24.08
CA LYS A 771 -22.50 7.93 -25.29
C LYS A 771 -22.85 6.73 -26.18
N LEU A 772 -21.92 5.81 -26.38
CA LEU A 772 -22.14 4.59 -27.16
C LEU A 772 -23.19 3.68 -26.51
N ALA A 773 -23.18 3.54 -25.17
CA ALA A 773 -24.15 2.75 -24.43
C ALA A 773 -25.57 3.33 -24.58
N LEU A 774 -25.73 4.65 -24.40
CA LEU A 774 -27.02 5.35 -24.54
C LEU A 774 -27.64 5.16 -25.94
N ASP A 775 -26.83 5.30 -26.99
CA ASP A 775 -27.27 5.07 -28.37
C ASP A 775 -27.72 3.61 -28.60
N ARG A 776 -26.95 2.64 -28.11
CA ARG A 776 -27.28 1.21 -28.22
C ARG A 776 -28.53 0.83 -27.42
N ILE A 777 -28.70 1.34 -26.21
CA ILE A 777 -29.90 1.13 -25.38
C ILE A 777 -31.14 1.64 -26.12
N THR A 778 -31.08 2.86 -26.66
CA THR A 778 -32.17 3.47 -27.43
C THR A 778 -32.53 2.61 -28.66
N LYS A 779 -31.53 2.12 -29.39
CA LYS A 779 -31.73 1.20 -30.52
C LYS A 779 -32.41 -0.09 -30.08
N CYS A 780 -31.97 -0.73 -28.99
CA CYS A 780 -32.57 -1.96 -28.47
C CYS A 780 -34.03 -1.78 -28.04
N GLN A 781 -34.40 -0.62 -27.46
CA GLN A 781 -35.77 -0.34 -27.04
C GLN A 781 -36.74 -0.12 -28.21
N HIS A 782 -36.27 0.49 -29.29
CA HIS A 782 -37.10 0.85 -30.44
C HIS A 782 -37.04 -0.14 -31.61
N SER A 783 -36.05 -1.04 -31.64
CA SER A 783 -35.94 -2.06 -32.68
C SER A 783 -36.92 -3.22 -32.46
N SER A 784 -37.67 -3.60 -33.50
CA SER A 784 -38.41 -4.87 -33.51
C SER A 784 -37.46 -6.02 -33.86
N LEU A 785 -37.19 -6.91 -32.90
CA LEU A 785 -36.30 -8.05 -33.07
C LEU A 785 -36.85 -9.03 -34.11
N GLN A 786 -36.16 -9.19 -35.23
CA GLN A 786 -36.37 -10.30 -36.16
C GLN A 786 -35.73 -11.58 -35.59
N LYS A 787 -36.26 -12.75 -35.95
CA LYS A 787 -35.66 -14.03 -35.52
C LYS A 787 -34.24 -14.15 -36.10
N PRO A 788 -33.22 -14.48 -35.28
CA PRO A 788 -31.89 -14.75 -35.81
C PRO A 788 -31.92 -16.09 -36.56
N GLU A 789 -31.61 -16.08 -37.87
CA GLU A 789 -31.64 -17.28 -38.72
C GLU A 789 -30.26 -17.94 -38.90
N ASN A 790 -29.15 -17.23 -38.70
CA ASN A 790 -27.79 -17.72 -38.99
C ASN A 790 -26.87 -17.70 -37.75
N GLN A 791 -26.08 -18.77 -37.60
CA GLN A 791 -24.99 -18.85 -36.63
C GLN A 791 -23.86 -17.90 -37.04
N ILE A 792 -23.53 -16.92 -36.17
CA ILE A 792 -22.46 -15.94 -36.42
C ILE A 792 -21.08 -16.60 -36.27
N ALA A 793 -20.94 -17.47 -35.26
CA ALA A 793 -19.65 -18.01 -34.87
C ALA A 793 -19.79 -19.36 -34.13
N SER A 794 -18.76 -20.21 -34.20
CA SER A 794 -18.65 -21.45 -33.42
C SER A 794 -17.26 -21.55 -32.82
N TRP A 795 -17.18 -21.60 -31.49
CA TRP A 795 -15.92 -21.74 -30.77
C TRP A 795 -15.82 -23.13 -30.13
N GLY A 796 -14.85 -23.92 -30.59
CA GLY A 796 -14.45 -25.16 -29.91
C GLY A 796 -13.59 -24.85 -28.69
N THR A 797 -14.21 -24.71 -27.52
CA THR A 797 -13.55 -24.27 -26.27
C THR A 797 -12.44 -25.21 -25.78
N LYS A 798 -12.43 -26.47 -26.23
CA LYS A 798 -11.54 -27.54 -25.73
C LYS A 798 -11.70 -27.81 -24.23
N PHE A 799 -12.80 -27.38 -23.63
CA PHE A 799 -13.17 -27.73 -22.25
C PHE A 799 -13.67 -29.16 -22.22
N GLU A 800 -12.96 -30.05 -21.50
CA GLU A 800 -13.29 -31.49 -21.43
C GLU A 800 -14.69 -31.74 -20.89
N THR A 801 -15.12 -30.94 -19.89
CA THR A 801 -16.43 -31.04 -19.24
C THR A 801 -17.48 -30.08 -19.82
N GLY A 802 -17.13 -29.37 -20.90
CA GLY A 802 -17.96 -28.37 -21.55
C GLY A 802 -17.99 -27.01 -20.83
N THR A 803 -18.58 -26.02 -21.50
CA THR A 803 -18.76 -24.66 -20.98
C THR A 803 -19.87 -24.60 -19.94
N LYS A 804 -19.60 -24.04 -18.76
CA LYS A 804 -20.60 -23.88 -17.68
C LYS A 804 -21.20 -22.50 -17.62
N THR A 805 -20.41 -21.47 -17.90
CA THR A 805 -20.86 -20.07 -17.92
C THR A 805 -20.12 -19.27 -18.97
N ALA A 806 -20.77 -18.23 -19.50
CA ALA A 806 -20.22 -17.34 -20.52
C ALA A 806 -20.75 -15.91 -20.34
N LEU A 807 -19.96 -14.94 -20.77
CA LEU A 807 -20.20 -13.50 -20.64
C LEU A 807 -19.78 -12.77 -21.91
N LEU A 808 -20.63 -11.88 -22.42
CA LEU A 808 -20.34 -11.02 -23.57
C LEU A 808 -19.82 -9.67 -23.09
N HIS A 809 -18.76 -9.15 -23.72
CA HIS A 809 -18.24 -7.83 -23.40
C HIS A 809 -19.10 -6.72 -24.06
N PRO A 810 -19.46 -5.63 -23.35
CA PRO A 810 -20.40 -4.63 -23.84
C PRO A 810 -19.86 -3.76 -24.99
N PHE A 811 -18.57 -3.44 -24.97
CA PHE A 811 -17.94 -2.46 -25.88
C PHE A 811 -16.92 -3.07 -26.85
N SER A 812 -16.69 -4.38 -26.78
CA SER A 812 -15.66 -5.06 -27.59
C SER A 812 -16.18 -6.42 -28.02
N PRO A 813 -15.76 -6.97 -29.18
CA PRO A 813 -16.30 -8.20 -29.73
C PRO A 813 -15.75 -9.46 -29.04
N LEU A 814 -15.90 -9.53 -27.72
CA LEU A 814 -15.29 -10.56 -26.88
C LEU A 814 -16.34 -11.42 -26.19
N VAL A 815 -16.08 -12.73 -26.17
CA VAL A 815 -16.77 -13.71 -25.32
C VAL A 815 -15.78 -14.23 -24.29
N ILE A 816 -16.19 -14.23 -23.03
CA ILE A 816 -15.47 -14.85 -21.93
C ILE A 816 -16.25 -16.10 -21.54
N ALA A 817 -15.61 -17.27 -21.49
CA ALA A 817 -16.26 -18.49 -21.04
C ALA A 817 -15.41 -19.23 -20.02
N ALA A 818 -16.09 -20.01 -19.17
CA ALA A 818 -15.45 -20.80 -18.13
C ALA A 818 -15.97 -22.25 -18.09
N ASP A 819 -15.08 -23.17 -17.74
CA ASP A 819 -15.39 -24.59 -17.49
C ASP A 819 -15.60 -24.89 -15.99
N GLU A 820 -15.90 -26.15 -15.67
CA GLU A 820 -16.09 -26.63 -14.29
C GLU A 820 -14.83 -26.53 -13.44
N ASN A 821 -13.65 -26.59 -14.07
CA ASN A 821 -12.35 -26.50 -13.40
C ASN A 821 -11.87 -25.05 -13.23
N GLU A 822 -12.73 -24.08 -13.57
CA GLU A 822 -12.45 -22.64 -13.54
C GLU A 822 -11.32 -22.22 -14.48
N ARG A 823 -11.21 -22.88 -15.63
CA ARG A 823 -10.41 -22.41 -16.77
C ARG A 823 -11.19 -21.36 -17.52
N ILE A 824 -10.56 -20.21 -17.70
CA ILE A 824 -11.13 -19.07 -18.40
C ILE A 824 -10.58 -19.03 -19.83
N GLY A 825 -11.46 -18.82 -20.80
CA GLY A 825 -11.10 -18.56 -22.19
C GLY A 825 -11.70 -17.23 -22.65
N VAL A 826 -10.88 -16.40 -23.30
CA VAL A 826 -11.28 -15.10 -23.85
C VAL A 826 -11.13 -15.16 -25.36
N TRP A 827 -12.26 -15.10 -26.06
CA TRP A 827 -12.34 -15.32 -27.50
C TRP A 827 -12.94 -14.11 -28.22
N ASN A 828 -12.28 -13.67 -29.28
CA ASN A 828 -12.79 -12.64 -30.17
C ASN A 828 -13.68 -13.30 -31.23
N TYR A 829 -14.96 -12.99 -31.23
CA TYR A 829 -15.92 -13.63 -32.15
C TYR A 829 -15.95 -13.01 -33.55
N GLU A 830 -15.40 -11.80 -33.74
CA GLU A 830 -15.25 -11.17 -35.06
C GLU A 830 -14.01 -11.69 -35.78
N GLU A 831 -12.89 -11.84 -35.06
CA GLU A 831 -11.64 -12.36 -35.62
C GLU A 831 -11.53 -13.89 -35.56
N ALA A 832 -12.43 -14.55 -34.83
CA ALA A 832 -12.38 -15.97 -34.51
C ALA A 832 -11.07 -16.40 -33.80
N THR A 833 -10.43 -15.50 -33.05
CA THR A 833 -9.15 -15.72 -32.37
C THR A 833 -9.30 -15.89 -30.86
N LEU A 834 -8.53 -16.82 -30.29
CA LEU A 834 -8.40 -16.93 -28.83
C LEU A 834 -7.34 -15.92 -28.35
N LEU A 835 -7.77 -14.92 -27.59
CA LEU A 835 -6.89 -13.87 -27.07
C LEU A 835 -6.13 -14.34 -25.84
N ASN A 836 -6.83 -14.99 -24.91
CA ASN A 836 -6.23 -15.47 -23.67
C ASN A 836 -6.91 -16.76 -23.17
N SER A 837 -6.16 -17.55 -22.40
CA SER A 837 -6.70 -18.63 -21.59
C SER A 837 -5.82 -18.88 -20.37
N PHE A 838 -6.44 -19.01 -19.20
CA PHE A 838 -5.76 -19.14 -17.91
C PHE A 838 -6.62 -19.89 -16.88
N GLU A 839 -6.00 -20.40 -15.82
CA GLU A 839 -6.69 -21.04 -14.69
C GLU A 839 -6.96 -20.00 -13.59
N ASN A 840 -8.16 -20.01 -12.99
CA ASN A 840 -8.53 -19.03 -11.95
C ASN A 840 -7.74 -19.19 -10.64
N HIS A 841 -7.30 -20.41 -10.30
CA HIS A 841 -6.48 -20.72 -9.13
C HIS A 841 -5.88 -22.13 -9.23
N ASP A 842 -5.03 -22.52 -8.29
CA ASP A 842 -4.37 -23.85 -8.26
C ASP A 842 -4.96 -24.83 -7.22
N TYR A 843 -5.96 -24.41 -6.42
CA TYR A 843 -6.59 -25.29 -5.43
C TYR A 843 -7.27 -26.52 -6.06
N PRO A 844 -7.28 -27.68 -5.37
CA PRO A 844 -7.86 -28.92 -5.91
C PRO A 844 -9.39 -28.88 -6.01
N ASP A 845 -10.05 -28.21 -5.07
CA ASP A 845 -11.51 -28.04 -5.10
C ASP A 845 -11.84 -26.94 -6.09
N LYS A 846 -12.54 -27.29 -7.19
CA LYS A 846 -12.95 -26.38 -8.27
C LYS A 846 -14.45 -26.30 -8.37
N GLY A 847 -14.96 -25.17 -8.85
CA GLY A 847 -16.30 -25.04 -9.37
C GLY A 847 -16.62 -23.61 -9.73
N ILE A 848 -16.94 -23.34 -10.99
CA ILE A 848 -17.36 -21.99 -11.40
C ILE A 848 -18.81 -21.72 -10.99
N SER A 849 -19.07 -20.53 -10.42
CA SER A 849 -20.42 -20.05 -10.13
C SER A 849 -20.85 -18.94 -11.11
N LYS A 850 -20.08 -17.85 -11.21
CA LYS A 850 -20.48 -16.69 -12.03
C LYS A 850 -19.31 -15.89 -12.59
N LEU A 851 -19.55 -15.24 -13.73
CA LEU A 851 -18.68 -14.25 -14.36
C LEU A 851 -19.42 -12.91 -14.43
N CYS A 852 -18.78 -11.82 -14.00
CA CYS A 852 -19.29 -10.45 -14.11
C CYS A 852 -18.18 -9.49 -14.56
N LEU A 853 -18.56 -8.37 -15.19
CA LEU A 853 -17.65 -7.26 -15.44
C LEU A 853 -17.85 -6.17 -14.39
N VAL A 854 -16.75 -5.62 -13.89
CA VAL A 854 -16.72 -4.46 -13.00
C VAL A 854 -16.08 -3.30 -13.76
N ASN A 855 -16.61 -2.08 -13.58
CA ASN A 855 -16.17 -0.85 -14.25
C ASN A 855 -16.23 -0.93 -15.80
N GLU A 856 -17.36 -1.40 -16.35
CA GLU A 856 -17.55 -1.58 -17.80
C GLU A 856 -17.29 -0.31 -18.64
N LEU A 857 -17.63 0.86 -18.10
CA LEU A 857 -17.48 2.16 -18.76
C LEU A 857 -16.02 2.66 -18.79
N ASP A 858 -15.12 2.06 -18.03
CA ASP A 858 -13.73 2.53 -17.85
C ASP A 858 -12.72 1.47 -18.32
N GLU A 859 -11.91 0.88 -17.43
CA GLU A 859 -11.16 -0.35 -17.71
C GLU A 859 -11.88 -1.53 -17.06
N SER A 860 -12.43 -2.43 -17.88
CA SER A 860 -13.23 -3.54 -17.35
C SER A 860 -12.35 -4.52 -16.58
N LEU A 861 -12.81 -4.90 -15.39
CA LEU A 861 -12.23 -5.96 -14.57
C LEU A 861 -13.13 -7.19 -14.63
N LEU A 862 -12.54 -8.38 -14.67
CA LEU A 862 -13.28 -9.64 -14.72
C LEU A 862 -13.43 -10.21 -13.31
N LEU A 863 -14.66 -10.21 -12.80
CA LEU A 863 -15.02 -10.88 -11.54
C LEU A 863 -15.39 -12.34 -11.82
N ILE A 864 -14.75 -13.24 -11.08
CA ILE A 864 -14.94 -14.68 -11.14
C ILE A 864 -15.33 -15.17 -9.75
N ALA A 865 -16.56 -15.66 -9.62
CA ALA A 865 -17.06 -16.27 -8.40
C ALA A 865 -16.98 -17.80 -8.52
N SER A 866 -16.34 -18.44 -7.55
CA SER A 866 -16.24 -19.88 -7.39
C SER A 866 -17.39 -20.42 -6.51
N SER A 867 -17.69 -21.71 -6.60
CA SER A 867 -18.81 -22.37 -5.91
C SER A 867 -18.61 -22.52 -4.40
N ASP A 868 -17.38 -22.38 -3.93
CA ASP A 868 -17.01 -22.32 -2.51
C ASP A 868 -17.30 -20.94 -1.87
N GLY A 869 -17.64 -19.93 -2.68
CA GLY A 869 -17.86 -18.55 -2.25
C GLY A 869 -16.64 -17.64 -2.43
N SER A 870 -15.53 -18.15 -2.96
CA SER A 870 -14.36 -17.34 -3.32
C SER A 870 -14.68 -16.40 -4.47
N VAL A 871 -14.31 -15.13 -4.33
CA VAL A 871 -14.42 -14.12 -5.39
C VAL A 871 -13.02 -13.67 -5.77
N ARG A 872 -12.72 -13.63 -7.08
CA ARG A 872 -11.44 -13.19 -7.65
C ARG A 872 -11.69 -12.16 -8.73
N ILE A 873 -11.01 -11.03 -8.69
CA ILE A 873 -11.14 -9.95 -9.68
C ILE A 873 -9.83 -9.81 -10.45
N TRP A 874 -9.90 -9.90 -11.78
CA TRP A 874 -8.76 -9.91 -12.68
C TRP A 874 -8.70 -8.67 -13.56
N LYS A 875 -7.50 -8.08 -13.69
CA LYS A 875 -7.16 -7.02 -14.65
C LYS A 875 -6.37 -7.62 -15.82
N ASP A 876 -6.39 -6.95 -16.97
CA ASP A 876 -5.64 -7.31 -18.18
C ASP A 876 -5.96 -8.74 -18.68
N TYR A 877 -7.17 -9.23 -18.40
CA TYR A 877 -7.60 -10.61 -18.70
C TYR A 877 -7.63 -10.92 -20.21
N THR A 878 -7.65 -9.89 -21.07
CA THR A 878 -7.61 -10.03 -22.53
C THR A 878 -6.21 -10.32 -23.05
N SER A 879 -5.16 -9.92 -22.33
CA SER A 879 -3.77 -10.02 -22.78
C SER A 879 -3.08 -11.26 -22.23
N LYS A 880 -2.66 -12.16 -23.12
CA LYS A 880 -2.02 -13.42 -22.75
C LYS A 880 -0.76 -13.22 -21.90
N GLY A 881 -0.77 -13.78 -20.69
CA GLY A 881 0.37 -13.74 -19.76
C GLY A 881 0.52 -12.43 -18.99
N GLN A 882 -0.35 -11.45 -19.23
CA GLN A 882 -0.35 -10.16 -18.52
C GLN A 882 -1.47 -10.06 -17.49
N GLN A 883 -2.36 -11.06 -17.40
CA GLN A 883 -3.48 -11.04 -16.47
C GLN A 883 -3.00 -11.00 -15.02
N LYS A 884 -3.60 -10.11 -14.23
CA LYS A 884 -3.21 -9.84 -12.84
C LYS A 884 -4.41 -9.94 -11.90
N LEU A 885 -4.24 -10.66 -10.80
CA LEU A 885 -5.24 -10.72 -9.74
C LEU A 885 -5.20 -9.41 -8.93
N VAL A 886 -6.28 -8.63 -8.98
CA VAL A 886 -6.41 -7.32 -8.31
C VAL A 886 -6.76 -7.50 -6.84
N THR A 887 -7.80 -8.29 -6.58
CA THR A 887 -8.26 -8.62 -5.23
C THR A 887 -8.92 -10.00 -5.23
N ALA A 888 -8.92 -10.65 -4.08
CA ALA A 888 -9.57 -11.94 -3.90
C ALA A 888 -9.98 -12.12 -2.43
N PHE A 889 -11.24 -12.52 -2.18
CA PHE A 889 -11.79 -12.67 -0.83
C PHE A 889 -12.89 -13.73 -0.79
N SER A 890 -13.18 -14.26 0.40
CA SER A 890 -14.29 -15.19 0.60
C SER A 890 -15.56 -14.40 0.87
N SER A 891 -16.51 -14.44 -0.06
CA SER A 891 -17.77 -13.70 0.04
C SER A 891 -18.78 -14.35 1.00
N LEU A 892 -18.59 -15.63 1.33
CA LEU A 892 -19.42 -16.36 2.28
C LEU A 892 -18.62 -16.61 3.56
N GLN A 893 -19.21 -16.28 4.70
CA GLN A 893 -18.64 -16.45 6.04
C GLN A 893 -19.60 -17.23 6.95
N GLY A 894 -19.08 -17.97 7.93
CA GLY A 894 -19.90 -18.62 8.98
C GLY A 894 -19.79 -20.15 9.05
N HIS A 895 -20.42 -20.74 10.07
CA HIS A 895 -20.38 -22.17 10.34
C HIS A 895 -21.01 -22.98 9.19
N HIS A 896 -20.16 -23.49 8.31
CA HIS A 896 -20.55 -24.53 7.36
C HIS A 896 -21.18 -25.70 8.13
N ARG A 897 -22.28 -26.25 7.62
CA ARG A 897 -22.82 -27.51 8.16
C ARG A 897 -21.70 -28.56 8.12
N PRO A 898 -21.39 -29.26 9.24
CA PRO A 898 -20.36 -30.29 9.25
C PRO A 898 -20.61 -31.32 8.14
N GLY A 899 -19.67 -31.47 7.20
CA GLY A 899 -19.74 -32.43 6.10
C GLY A 899 -20.16 -31.88 4.73
N VAL A 900 -20.53 -30.60 4.60
CA VAL A 900 -20.83 -29.97 3.29
C VAL A 900 -19.52 -29.50 2.64
N ARG A 901 -19.13 -30.14 1.52
CA ARG A 901 -17.88 -29.84 0.79
C ARG A 901 -17.99 -28.67 -0.20
N CYS A 902 -19.19 -28.31 -0.62
CA CYS A 902 -19.45 -27.23 -1.58
C CYS A 902 -20.69 -26.45 -1.14
N VAL A 903 -20.61 -25.12 -1.15
CA VAL A 903 -21.67 -24.22 -0.66
C VAL A 903 -22.61 -23.79 -1.80
N ASN A 904 -22.35 -24.25 -3.04
CA ASN A 904 -23.07 -23.85 -4.25
C ASN A 904 -23.33 -22.34 -4.28
N ALA A 905 -22.26 -21.57 -4.07
CA ALA A 905 -22.34 -20.12 -3.94
C ALA A 905 -23.01 -19.50 -5.16
N VAL A 906 -23.87 -18.51 -4.93
CA VAL A 906 -24.52 -17.69 -5.96
C VAL A 906 -24.18 -16.24 -5.66
N VAL A 907 -23.65 -15.56 -6.65
CA VAL A 907 -23.16 -14.18 -6.53
C VAL A 907 -23.85 -13.29 -7.56
N ASP A 908 -24.01 -12.00 -7.28
CA ASP A 908 -24.33 -11.01 -8.32
C ASP A 908 -23.76 -9.62 -8.01
N TRP A 909 -23.37 -8.91 -9.07
CA TRP A 909 -22.71 -7.60 -9.01
C TRP A 909 -23.67 -6.46 -9.36
N GLN A 910 -23.62 -5.36 -8.59
CA GLN A 910 -24.40 -4.15 -8.83
C GLN A 910 -23.47 -2.93 -8.96
N GLN A 911 -23.15 -2.53 -10.20
CA GLN A 911 -22.26 -1.40 -10.48
C GLN A 911 -22.76 -0.07 -9.90
N GLN A 912 -24.08 0.14 -9.91
CA GLN A 912 -24.73 1.36 -9.43
C GLN A 912 -24.42 1.69 -7.95
N SER A 913 -24.50 0.68 -7.08
CA SER A 913 -24.30 0.83 -5.63
C SER A 913 -22.84 0.55 -5.22
N GLY A 914 -22.09 -0.17 -6.05
CA GLY A 914 -20.80 -0.74 -5.67
C GLY A 914 -20.93 -2.02 -4.83
N CYS A 915 -22.14 -2.60 -4.75
CA CYS A 915 -22.42 -3.77 -3.91
C CYS A 915 -22.30 -5.09 -4.67
N LEU A 916 -21.70 -6.08 -4.01
CA LEU A 916 -21.71 -7.48 -4.41
C LEU A 916 -22.59 -8.28 -3.43
N PHE A 917 -23.57 -9.01 -3.95
CA PHE A 917 -24.43 -9.86 -3.14
C PHE A 917 -24.01 -11.32 -3.30
N ALA A 918 -23.92 -12.05 -2.20
CA ALA A 918 -23.50 -13.45 -2.19
C ALA A 918 -24.36 -14.29 -1.23
N SER A 919 -24.77 -15.48 -1.67
CA SER A 919 -25.47 -16.48 -0.85
C SER A 919 -25.21 -17.89 -1.41
N GLY A 920 -26.00 -18.88 -1.01
CA GLY A 920 -25.90 -20.27 -1.50
C GLY A 920 -26.62 -21.23 -0.55
N ASP A 921 -25.98 -22.36 -0.25
CA ASP A 921 -26.42 -23.35 0.74
C ASP A 921 -26.10 -22.89 2.18
N ILE A 922 -26.35 -21.62 2.48
CA ILE A 922 -26.19 -20.98 3.79
C ILE A 922 -27.48 -20.28 4.21
N SER A 923 -27.66 -20.07 5.52
CA SER A 923 -28.84 -19.42 6.09
C SER A 923 -28.73 -17.88 6.11
N SER A 924 -28.00 -17.28 5.18
CA SER A 924 -27.88 -15.83 5.09
C SER A 924 -27.54 -15.34 3.68
N ILE A 925 -27.86 -14.07 3.40
CA ILE A 925 -27.42 -13.34 2.21
C ILE A 925 -26.45 -12.26 2.68
N MET A 926 -25.27 -12.21 2.07
CA MET A 926 -24.21 -11.27 2.40
C MET A 926 -24.18 -10.15 1.37
N SER A 927 -24.06 -8.91 1.85
CA SER A 927 -23.93 -7.71 1.03
C SER A 927 -22.56 -7.08 1.29
N TRP A 928 -21.71 -7.08 0.27
CA TRP A 928 -20.37 -6.53 0.30
C TRP A 928 -20.31 -5.21 -0.43
N ASP A 929 -19.67 -4.20 0.16
CA ASP A 929 -19.33 -2.94 -0.52
C ASP A 929 -17.88 -3.05 -1.00
N LEU A 930 -17.68 -3.10 -2.32
CA LEU A 930 -16.36 -3.27 -2.91
C LEU A 930 -15.51 -1.98 -2.90
N ASP A 931 -16.12 -0.81 -2.70
CA ASP A 931 -15.36 0.43 -2.49
C ASP A 931 -14.69 0.44 -1.12
N LYS A 932 -15.37 -0.10 -0.11
CA LYS A 932 -14.82 -0.26 1.25
C LYS A 932 -14.04 -1.57 1.43
N GLU A 933 -14.23 -2.53 0.52
CA GLU A 933 -13.82 -3.93 0.69
C GLU A 933 -14.32 -4.51 2.04
N GLN A 934 -15.60 -4.29 2.36
CA GLN A 934 -16.22 -4.67 3.63
C GLN A 934 -17.56 -5.39 3.46
N LEU A 935 -17.86 -6.29 4.40
CA LEU A 935 -19.18 -6.88 4.57
C LEU A 935 -20.08 -5.87 5.29
N VAL A 936 -21.06 -5.30 4.59
CA VAL A 936 -21.94 -4.25 5.13
C VAL A 936 -23.15 -4.84 5.85
N ASN A 937 -23.83 -5.80 5.21
CA ASN A 937 -25.03 -6.41 5.77
C ASN A 937 -24.96 -7.94 5.68
N THR A 938 -25.46 -8.61 6.73
CA THR A 938 -25.76 -10.04 6.73
C THR A 938 -27.25 -10.22 6.98
N ILE A 939 -27.99 -10.62 5.96
CA ILE A 939 -29.44 -10.79 5.99
C ILE A 939 -29.73 -12.24 6.39
N PRO A 940 -30.29 -12.51 7.59
CA PRO A 940 -30.57 -13.87 8.01
C PRO A 940 -31.75 -14.46 7.22
N LEU A 941 -31.62 -15.74 6.86
CA LEU A 941 -32.66 -16.55 6.23
C LEU A 941 -33.14 -17.63 7.23
N SER A 942 -34.35 -18.14 7.05
CA SER A 942 -34.80 -19.32 7.79
C SER A 942 -33.95 -20.55 7.44
N SER A 943 -33.75 -21.46 8.40
CA SER A 943 -32.79 -22.58 8.33
C SER A 943 -33.00 -23.55 7.17
N ASP A 944 -34.19 -23.54 6.56
CA ASP A 944 -34.63 -24.51 5.56
C ASP A 944 -34.60 -23.95 4.12
N CYS A 945 -34.15 -22.70 3.94
CA CYS A 945 -34.15 -21.99 2.66
C CYS A 945 -32.72 -21.80 2.11
N SER A 946 -32.32 -22.55 1.09
CA SER A 946 -31.09 -22.31 0.32
C SER A 946 -31.38 -21.44 -0.91
N VAL A 947 -30.53 -20.46 -1.18
CA VAL A 947 -30.65 -19.57 -2.35
C VAL A 947 -30.05 -20.26 -3.57
N SER A 948 -30.84 -20.41 -4.64
CA SER A 948 -30.43 -21.07 -5.87
C SER A 948 -30.16 -20.11 -7.04
N ALA A 949 -30.70 -18.89 -7.00
CA ALA A 949 -30.47 -17.86 -8.00
C ALA A 949 -30.53 -16.47 -7.37
N LEU A 950 -29.73 -15.53 -7.90
CA LEU A 950 -29.62 -14.17 -7.39
C LEU A 950 -29.51 -13.20 -8.57
N ALA A 951 -30.26 -12.10 -8.52
CA ALA A 951 -30.12 -11.00 -9.45
C ALA A 951 -30.26 -9.65 -8.75
N ALA A 952 -29.30 -8.76 -8.96
CA ALA A 952 -29.31 -7.37 -8.51
C ALA A 952 -29.89 -6.46 -9.60
N SER A 953 -30.60 -5.41 -9.20
CA SER A 953 -31.15 -4.44 -10.13
C SER A 953 -30.05 -3.52 -10.65
N GLN A 954 -29.81 -3.48 -11.96
CA GLN A 954 -28.84 -2.53 -12.53
C GLN A 954 -29.36 -1.08 -12.58
N VAL A 955 -30.64 -0.85 -12.27
CA VAL A 955 -31.29 0.47 -12.28
C VAL A 955 -31.49 1.01 -10.87
N HIS A 956 -32.02 0.17 -9.97
CA HIS A 956 -32.34 0.57 -8.59
C HIS A 956 -31.27 0.07 -7.63
N GLY A 957 -30.29 0.93 -7.34
CA GLY A 957 -29.23 0.64 -6.38
C GLY A 957 -29.76 0.17 -5.02
N GLY A 958 -29.23 -0.95 -4.51
CA GLY A 958 -29.65 -1.55 -3.24
C GLY A 958 -30.77 -2.58 -3.33
N GLN A 959 -31.44 -2.72 -4.48
CA GLN A 959 -32.47 -3.73 -4.69
C GLN A 959 -31.93 -4.99 -5.38
N PHE A 960 -32.32 -6.16 -4.87
CA PHE A 960 -32.00 -7.45 -5.47
C PHE A 960 -33.10 -8.49 -5.20
N VAL A 961 -33.16 -9.53 -6.02
CA VAL A 961 -34.10 -10.65 -5.90
C VAL A 961 -33.33 -11.94 -5.69
N ALA A 962 -33.82 -12.77 -4.77
CA ALA A 962 -33.31 -14.12 -4.52
C ALA A 962 -34.38 -15.17 -4.82
N GLY A 963 -33.99 -16.18 -5.59
CA GLY A 963 -34.77 -17.38 -5.87
C GLY A 963 -34.29 -18.53 -4.99
N PHE A 964 -35.22 -19.29 -4.44
CA PHE A 964 -34.94 -20.32 -3.46
C PHE A 964 -35.16 -21.74 -4.02
N SER A 965 -34.55 -22.73 -3.37
CA SER A 965 -34.70 -24.15 -3.72
C SER A 965 -36.13 -24.67 -3.59
N ASP A 966 -36.97 -24.01 -2.79
CA ASP A 966 -38.38 -24.34 -2.54
C ASP A 966 -39.34 -23.69 -3.56
N GLY A 967 -38.81 -22.93 -4.52
CA GLY A 967 -39.55 -22.23 -5.56
C GLY A 967 -40.07 -20.85 -5.16
N PHE A 968 -39.74 -20.35 -3.96
CA PHE A 968 -40.03 -18.97 -3.60
C PHE A 968 -39.07 -17.99 -4.29
N VAL A 969 -39.58 -16.79 -4.53
CA VAL A 969 -38.83 -15.64 -5.02
C VAL A 969 -39.07 -14.50 -4.03
N ARG A 970 -37.99 -13.91 -3.51
CA ARG A 970 -38.05 -12.82 -2.53
C ARG A 970 -37.31 -11.60 -3.05
N LEU A 971 -37.93 -10.43 -2.93
CA LEU A 971 -37.35 -9.13 -3.27
C LEU A 971 -36.82 -8.48 -1.99
N PHE A 972 -35.59 -7.98 -2.07
CA PHE A 972 -34.92 -7.28 -0.98
C PHE A 972 -34.52 -5.87 -1.40
N ASP A 973 -34.52 -4.94 -0.45
CA ASP A 973 -33.97 -3.59 -0.54
C ASP A 973 -33.12 -3.29 0.69
N VAL A 974 -31.79 -3.30 0.54
CA VAL A 974 -30.84 -3.12 1.66
C VAL A 974 -30.89 -1.74 2.31
N ARG A 975 -31.62 -0.80 1.72
CA ARG A 975 -31.80 0.56 2.25
C ARG A 975 -32.96 0.64 3.26
N THR A 976 -33.79 -0.39 3.31
CA THR A 976 -34.92 -0.49 4.24
C THR A 976 -34.53 -1.28 5.50
N PRO A 977 -35.04 -0.94 6.69
CA PRO A 977 -34.67 -1.61 7.93
C PRO A 977 -35.10 -3.09 7.96
N GLU A 978 -36.26 -3.42 7.37
CA GLU A 978 -36.74 -4.81 7.28
C GLU A 978 -36.02 -5.61 6.19
N MET A 979 -35.40 -4.93 5.23
CA MET A 979 -34.72 -5.42 4.03
C MET A 979 -35.55 -6.29 3.08
N LEU A 980 -36.41 -7.18 3.57
CA LEU A 980 -37.35 -7.96 2.77
C LEU A 980 -38.55 -7.10 2.37
N VAL A 981 -38.73 -6.88 1.07
CA VAL A 981 -39.84 -6.08 0.53
C VAL A 981 -41.05 -6.95 0.22
N SER A 982 -40.83 -8.08 -0.45
CA SER A 982 -41.92 -8.99 -0.83
C SER A 982 -41.43 -10.43 -1.01
N ALA A 983 -42.35 -11.36 -0.84
CA ALA A 983 -42.12 -12.78 -1.10
C ALA A 983 -43.29 -13.33 -1.92
N ALA A 984 -42.97 -14.03 -3.00
CA ALA A 984 -43.97 -14.64 -3.88
C ALA A 984 -43.54 -16.05 -4.27
N ARG A 985 -44.53 -16.87 -4.63
CA ARG A 985 -44.30 -18.19 -5.24
C ARG A 985 -45.04 -18.28 -6.57
N PRO A 986 -44.41 -17.85 -7.68
CA PRO A 986 -45.06 -17.81 -8.98
C PRO A 986 -45.35 -19.22 -9.52
N HIS A 987 -44.46 -20.17 -9.27
CA HIS A 987 -44.56 -21.55 -9.72
C HIS A 987 -45.05 -22.45 -8.58
N THR A 988 -46.36 -22.70 -8.55
CA THR A 988 -47.02 -23.52 -7.51
C THR A 988 -47.18 -25.00 -7.91
N GLN A 989 -47.02 -25.33 -9.19
CA GLN A 989 -47.32 -26.68 -9.71
C GLN A 989 -46.20 -27.71 -9.47
N ARG A 990 -44.95 -27.29 -9.24
CA ARG A 990 -43.82 -28.16 -8.88
C ARG A 990 -42.90 -27.49 -7.85
N LEU A 991 -42.46 -28.25 -6.86
CA LEU A 991 -41.41 -27.85 -5.90
C LEU A 991 -40.04 -28.07 -6.55
N GLU A 992 -39.70 -27.19 -7.49
CA GLU A 992 -38.40 -27.19 -8.17
C GLU A 992 -37.62 -25.92 -7.83
N ARG A 993 -36.29 -26.03 -7.78
CA ARG A 993 -35.41 -24.89 -7.51
C ARG A 993 -35.52 -23.83 -8.62
N ILE A 994 -35.43 -22.56 -8.24
CA ILE A 994 -35.34 -21.48 -9.23
C ILE A 994 -33.96 -21.51 -9.90
N VAL A 995 -33.91 -21.82 -11.20
CA VAL A 995 -32.66 -21.96 -11.96
C VAL A 995 -32.09 -20.61 -12.40
N GLY A 996 -32.95 -19.62 -12.64
CA GLY A 996 -32.54 -18.29 -13.06
C GLY A 996 -33.66 -17.28 -12.88
N LEU A 997 -33.29 -16.03 -12.64
CA LEU A 997 -34.18 -14.89 -12.50
C LEU A 997 -33.43 -13.62 -12.91
N ALA A 998 -34.18 -12.61 -13.36
CA ALA A 998 -33.63 -11.31 -13.73
C ALA A 998 -34.72 -10.24 -13.58
N PHE A 999 -34.32 -8.98 -13.41
CA PHE A 999 -35.24 -7.85 -13.52
C PHE A 999 -35.61 -7.63 -14.99
N GLN A 1000 -36.87 -7.26 -15.24
CA GLN A 1000 -37.33 -6.93 -16.59
C GLN A 1000 -36.58 -5.68 -17.10
N PRO A 1001 -36.13 -5.66 -18.38
CA PRO A 1001 -35.50 -4.47 -18.96
C PRO A 1001 -36.48 -3.29 -19.00
N GLY A 1002 -36.14 -2.19 -18.32
CA GLY A 1002 -36.95 -0.96 -18.31
C GLY A 1002 -36.36 0.13 -17.40
N LEU A 1003 -36.58 1.40 -17.77
CA LEU A 1003 -36.10 2.60 -17.07
C LEU A 1003 -37.24 3.38 -16.37
N GLU A 1004 -38.50 2.93 -16.43
CA GLU A 1004 -39.63 3.74 -15.95
C GLU A 1004 -39.70 3.81 -14.41
N PRO A 1005 -39.56 5.01 -13.79
CA PRO A 1005 -39.60 5.18 -12.34
C PRO A 1005 -41.00 5.02 -11.70
N GLY A 1006 -42.05 4.85 -12.51
CA GLY A 1006 -43.45 5.06 -12.11
C GLY A 1006 -44.34 3.82 -11.97
N LYS A 1007 -43.84 2.60 -12.22
CA LYS A 1007 -44.60 1.35 -12.02
C LYS A 1007 -44.15 0.59 -10.77
N VAL A 1008 -44.08 1.31 -9.65
CA VAL A 1008 -43.93 0.70 -8.32
C VAL A 1008 -45.21 0.98 -7.50
N ASN A 1009 -46.38 0.81 -8.14
CA ASN A 1009 -47.67 0.82 -7.43
C ASN A 1009 -48.30 -0.59 -7.52
N ASP A 1010 -48.30 -1.25 -6.36
CA ASP A 1010 -49.23 -2.28 -5.87
C ASP A 1010 -49.46 -3.59 -6.64
N ASN A 1011 -48.89 -3.82 -7.82
CA ASN A 1011 -48.99 -5.12 -8.49
C ASN A 1011 -47.71 -5.50 -9.25
N PHE A 1012 -46.74 -6.09 -8.54
CA PHE A 1012 -45.65 -6.83 -9.18
C PHE A 1012 -46.23 -7.99 -10.00
N THR A 1013 -46.33 -7.84 -11.31
CA THR A 1013 -46.70 -8.93 -12.21
C THR A 1013 -45.46 -9.77 -12.50
N LEU A 1014 -45.28 -10.84 -11.71
CA LEU A 1014 -44.33 -11.91 -12.03
C LEU A 1014 -44.81 -12.61 -13.31
N SER A 1015 -44.34 -12.16 -14.47
CA SER A 1015 -44.61 -12.84 -15.73
C SER A 1015 -43.70 -14.06 -15.86
N ALA A 1016 -44.27 -15.26 -15.74
CA ALA A 1016 -43.59 -16.51 -15.98
C ALA A 1016 -43.68 -16.86 -17.48
N SER A 1017 -42.56 -16.80 -18.19
CA SER A 1017 -42.46 -17.44 -19.50
C SER A 1017 -41.93 -18.87 -19.32
N PRO A 1018 -42.66 -19.92 -19.72
CA PRO A 1018 -42.14 -21.28 -19.72
C PRO A 1018 -41.14 -21.41 -20.87
N VAL A 1019 -39.88 -21.05 -20.64
CA VAL A 1019 -38.81 -21.42 -21.57
C VAL A 1019 -38.43 -22.86 -21.28
N ILE A 1020 -39.10 -23.79 -21.97
CA ILE A 1020 -38.67 -25.18 -22.05
C ILE A 1020 -37.39 -25.20 -22.89
N LEU A 1021 -36.23 -25.14 -22.24
CA LEU A 1021 -34.97 -25.55 -22.86
C LEU A 1021 -35.09 -27.06 -23.12
N LYS A 1022 -35.50 -27.42 -24.34
CA LYS A 1022 -35.29 -28.78 -24.84
C LYS A 1022 -33.78 -28.97 -24.93
N SER A 1023 -33.25 -29.89 -24.13
CA SER A 1023 -31.88 -30.40 -24.26
C SER A 1023 -31.63 -30.83 -25.70
N CYS A 1024 -30.61 -30.24 -26.35
CA CYS A 1024 -29.93 -30.85 -27.48
C CYS A 1024 -28.68 -31.56 -26.95
#